data_AF-A0A420XM77-F1
#
_entry.id   AF-A0A420XM77-F1
#
_cell.length_a   1.000
_cell.length_b   1.000
_cell.length_c   1.000
_cell.angle_alpha   90.00
_cell.angle_beta   90.00
_cell.angle_gamma   90.00
#
_symmetry.space_group_name_H-M   'P 1'
#
loop_
_entity.id
_entity.type
_entity.pdbx_description
1 polymer ?
#
loop_
_entity_poly.entity_id
_entity_poly.type
_entity_poly.pdbx_seq_one_letter_code
_entity_poly.pdbx_strand_id
1 'polypeptide(L)'
;MQKRRTRRRGLAVALRSLLAAATVAASGSAALAGAGPAAAAQDPLADAPPAAYAGDASHQAALVEAEDERIQDVRMKASLLRWDDAAAYQTPQCTTSTAIPTCVLVPRTNPYRISDLTSAGLGHALEQQADGSYLLTHNLFVAYGATLVLDGTNRPIRMMSDSDGFTSIVSYGGRIELTGSPSAPLTLTSWDDKTHAEDTTTDDGRAYVRAIGGQLDMDYVKASNLGFWSGKTGGIALTGTTRPDALSTQRAQAAKGKTAKAAAKDAAKKDRQNQGAGTKLGLVPASALDDQRFQVLDDTLVSGSVTNSTITGDAYGLFVSGATDIVIDNTVVEKSLVDGITLHRYVSTGKVEKTVSRLNAGNGFVLARATENISINQATAEHNRADGFKLSGDPLADGPSATGADTRPYGNNSVQYSVARENGRYGIEVVAGLQVTVSSNIVTGNDMGIVASGAVHTLAVTGNQVTGSERQGIALRDGITGASVSGNQVEKGSIGLYVRSSVAKVFGNTVRGASSHGIALVGSLDGSSVTSNVLAGRGPSAIDSHRQHGADVASNTTSDWVDTTALWAKAKRLIHPMTVIWVFLLLLLAVTAVRGRRARGVMGHPYADKRLTVPQQTGHAGHGGEVAPVGATAAAATAAPAGAHARGGSTAIDLDRRVAVATSNGSSNGHPRGGSSGSSNGSSRNGAGPARGA
;
A
#
# COMPACT_ATOMS: atom_id res chain seq x y z
N MET A 1 -23.34 -27.62 82.65
CA MET A 1 -24.34 -27.34 83.70
C MET A 1 -24.55 -25.82 83.80
N GLN A 2 -25.68 -25.37 84.39
CA GLN A 2 -25.95 -24.02 84.95
C GLN A 2 -25.67 -22.78 84.06
N LYS A 3 -26.70 -21.99 83.66
CA LYS A 3 -27.38 -20.93 84.45
C LYS A 3 -26.40 -19.82 84.92
N ARG A 4 -26.66 -18.51 84.86
CA ARG A 4 -27.78 -17.64 84.45
C ARG A 4 -27.33 -16.19 84.72
N ARG A 5 -27.68 -15.26 83.82
CA ARG A 5 -28.43 -14.01 84.10
C ARG A 5 -28.40 -13.40 85.53
N THR A 6 -27.95 -12.13 85.64
CA THR A 6 -28.70 -10.96 86.19
C THR A 6 -27.91 -9.69 85.84
N ARG A 7 -28.42 -8.68 85.12
CA ARG A 7 -29.50 -7.69 85.39
C ARG A 7 -29.15 -6.63 86.45
N ARG A 8 -28.94 -5.39 86.00
CA ARG A 8 -29.47 -4.08 86.51
C ARG A 8 -28.83 -2.93 85.69
N ARG A 9 -29.33 -1.68 85.67
CA ARG A 9 -30.68 -1.11 85.38
C ARG A 9 -30.55 0.43 85.48
N GLY A 10 -31.20 1.20 84.61
CA GLY A 10 -31.11 2.68 84.56
C GLY A 10 -30.80 3.15 83.13
N LEU A 11 -31.70 3.65 82.28
CA LEU A 11 -33.06 4.24 82.40
C LEU A 11 -33.07 5.77 82.63
N ALA A 12 -33.08 6.50 81.51
CA ALA A 12 -33.47 7.91 81.37
C ALA A 12 -34.20 8.08 80.00
N VAL A 13 -35.11 9.05 79.87
CA VAL A 13 -36.22 9.08 78.89
C VAL A 13 -36.55 10.54 78.52
N ALA A 14 -36.75 10.98 77.27
CA ALA A 14 -36.54 10.38 75.93
C ALA A 14 -35.92 11.46 74.99
N LEU A 15 -36.36 11.85 73.77
CA LEU A 15 -37.45 11.54 72.82
C LEU A 15 -36.99 12.07 71.43
N ARG A 16 -37.06 11.36 70.30
CA ARG A 16 -38.22 11.16 69.38
C ARG A 16 -37.90 10.08 68.33
N SER A 17 -38.93 9.66 67.57
CA SER A 17 -38.94 8.48 66.69
C SER A 17 -39.06 8.82 65.18
N LEU A 18 -39.14 7.77 64.34
CA LEU A 18 -39.12 7.72 62.85
C LEU A 18 -37.68 7.63 62.27
N LEU A 19 -37.32 6.63 61.45
CA LEU A 19 -38.05 5.42 61.03
C LEU A 19 -37.08 4.23 60.79
N ALA A 20 -37.58 3.00 60.95
CA ALA A 20 -36.92 1.73 60.68
C ALA A 20 -37.00 1.32 59.19
N ALA A 21 -36.34 0.28 58.65
CA ALA A 21 -35.05 -0.39 58.94
C ALA A 21 -34.84 -1.53 57.90
N ALA A 22 -33.60 -1.91 57.56
CA ALA A 22 -33.26 -3.21 56.97
C ALA A 22 -31.74 -3.54 57.08
N THR A 23 -31.43 -4.82 57.33
CA THR A 23 -30.19 -5.60 57.01
C THR A 23 -28.90 -4.85 56.65
N VAL A 24 -27.75 -4.91 57.36
CA VAL A 24 -27.08 -5.93 58.21
C VAL A 24 -26.49 -7.14 57.45
N ALA A 25 -25.22 -7.48 57.76
CA ALA A 25 -24.35 -8.55 57.22
C ALA A 25 -23.90 -8.34 55.75
N ALA A 26 -22.66 -8.02 55.38
CA ALA A 26 -21.33 -7.99 56.02
C ALA A 26 -20.53 -9.31 56.13
N SER A 27 -19.69 -9.56 55.12
CA SER A 27 -18.44 -10.34 55.17
C SER A 27 -17.58 -10.03 53.92
N GLY A 28 -16.30 -9.69 54.09
CA GLY A 28 -15.41 -9.28 52.98
C GLY A 28 -14.21 -8.44 53.44
N SER A 29 -13.05 -9.08 53.57
CA SER A 29 -11.88 -8.59 54.32
C SER A 29 -11.02 -7.51 53.64
N ALA A 30 -10.26 -6.79 54.48
CA ALA A 30 -8.89 -6.29 54.25
C ALA A 30 -8.62 -5.15 53.24
N ALA A 31 -8.51 -3.94 53.80
CA ALA A 31 -7.34 -3.04 53.73
C ALA A 31 -6.56 -2.85 52.40
N LEU A 32 -6.78 -1.67 51.80
CA LEU A 32 -5.74 -0.66 51.50
C LEU A 32 -4.34 -1.13 51.05
N ALA A 33 -4.10 -1.05 49.74
CA ALA A 33 -2.78 -0.76 49.17
C ALA A 33 -2.95 0.23 48.00
N GLY A 34 -1.94 1.06 47.74
CA GLY A 34 -2.08 2.26 46.90
C GLY A 34 -2.46 1.99 45.44
N ALA A 35 -3.41 2.76 44.93
CA ALA A 35 -3.51 3.02 43.50
C ALA A 35 -2.29 3.88 43.10
N GLY A 36 -1.22 3.21 42.64
CA GLY A 36 -0.11 3.91 41.99
C GLY A 36 -0.62 4.68 40.77
N PRO A 37 0.08 5.74 40.32
CA PRO A 37 -0.23 6.36 39.04
C PRO A 37 -0.17 5.26 37.97
N ALA A 38 -1.19 5.20 37.11
CA ALA A 38 -1.14 4.33 35.95
C ALA A 38 0.14 4.68 35.18
N ALA A 39 1.05 3.72 35.05
CA ALA A 39 2.29 3.94 34.31
C ALA A 39 1.89 4.45 32.92
N ALA A 40 2.34 5.66 32.58
CA ALA A 40 2.09 6.21 31.26
C ALA A 40 2.65 5.19 30.26
N ALA A 41 1.80 4.68 29.38
CA ALA A 41 2.23 3.74 28.36
C ALA A 41 3.39 4.40 27.61
N GLN A 42 4.58 3.81 27.69
CA GLN A 42 5.74 4.31 26.97
C GLN A 42 5.37 4.32 25.49
N ASP A 43 5.55 5.47 24.84
CA ASP A 43 5.31 5.59 23.40
C ASP A 43 6.18 4.54 22.68
N PRO A 44 5.59 3.55 21.98
CA PRO A 44 6.38 2.53 21.29
C PRO A 44 7.36 3.16 20.27
N LEU A 45 7.03 4.34 19.72
CA LEU A 45 7.89 5.08 18.79
C LEU A 45 9.10 5.75 19.47
N ALA A 46 9.22 5.68 20.80
CA ALA A 46 10.45 6.03 21.52
C ALA A 46 11.54 4.94 21.40
N ASP A 47 11.13 3.67 21.21
CA ASP A 47 12.03 2.53 20.99
C ASP A 47 12.39 2.32 19.51
N ALA A 48 11.78 3.10 18.60
CA ALA A 48 12.01 3.10 17.15
C ALA A 48 13.11 4.12 16.76
N PRO A 49 14.04 3.80 15.83
CA PRO A 49 15.11 4.73 15.42
C PRO A 49 14.55 6.05 14.88
N PRO A 50 15.34 7.15 14.84
CA PRO A 50 14.87 8.46 14.37
C PRO A 50 14.27 8.43 12.95
N ALA A 51 13.30 9.31 12.67
CA ALA A 51 12.61 9.39 11.36
C ALA A 51 13.52 9.87 10.20
N ALA A 52 14.71 10.36 10.52
CA ALA A 52 15.75 10.70 9.56
C ALA A 52 16.94 9.79 9.83
N TYR A 53 17.44 9.15 8.78
CA TYR A 53 18.65 8.33 8.83
C TYR A 53 19.85 9.19 9.27
N ALA A 54 20.56 8.76 10.32
CA ALA A 54 21.76 9.43 10.81
C ALA A 54 22.98 8.85 10.08
N GLY A 55 23.53 9.63 9.14
CA GLY A 55 24.68 9.23 8.33
C GLY A 55 25.20 10.37 7.43
N ASP A 56 26.51 10.45 7.22
CA ASP A 56 27.11 11.28 6.17
C ASP A 56 26.82 10.70 4.78
N ALA A 57 25.70 11.17 4.22
CA ALA A 57 25.25 10.88 2.87
C ALA A 57 26.30 11.02 1.75
N SER A 58 27.35 11.82 1.94
CA SER A 58 28.42 12.00 0.94
C SER A 58 29.50 10.95 1.10
N HIS A 59 29.98 10.73 2.34
CA HIS A 59 30.99 9.71 2.62
C HIS A 59 30.45 8.30 2.37
N GLN A 60 29.25 8.00 2.88
CA GLN A 60 28.59 6.71 2.71
C GLN A 60 28.28 6.39 1.24
N ALA A 61 27.98 7.39 0.40
CA ALA A 61 27.82 7.19 -1.03
C ALA A 61 29.14 6.77 -1.71
N ALA A 62 30.25 7.39 -1.33
CA ALA A 62 31.59 7.02 -1.82
C ALA A 62 32.00 5.62 -1.35
N LEU A 63 31.67 5.23 -0.12
CA LEU A 63 31.89 3.87 0.39
C LEU A 63 31.11 2.81 -0.40
N VAL A 64 29.85 3.07 -0.75
CA VAL A 64 29.04 2.16 -1.59
C VAL A 64 29.57 2.07 -3.02
N GLU A 65 30.11 3.16 -3.58
CA GLU A 65 30.73 3.16 -4.90
C GLU A 65 32.04 2.36 -4.91
N ALA A 66 32.94 2.63 -3.96
CA ALA A 66 34.19 1.87 -3.76
C ALA A 66 33.96 0.38 -3.51
N GLU A 67 32.86 0.02 -2.82
CA GLU A 67 32.51 -1.38 -2.55
C GLU A 67 31.98 -2.10 -3.80
N ASP A 68 31.12 -1.48 -4.61
CA ASP A 68 30.73 -2.04 -5.91
C ASP A 68 31.95 -2.13 -6.86
N GLU A 69 32.91 -1.18 -6.82
CA GLU A 69 34.18 -1.27 -7.57
C GLU A 69 35.03 -2.46 -7.11
N ARG A 70 35.27 -2.62 -5.80
CA ARG A 70 36.01 -3.76 -5.22
C ARG A 70 35.38 -5.09 -5.63
N ILE A 71 34.06 -5.19 -5.58
CA ILE A 71 33.32 -6.40 -5.98
C ILE A 71 33.52 -6.71 -7.46
N GLN A 72 33.53 -5.72 -8.36
CA GLN A 72 33.81 -5.97 -9.79
C GLN A 72 35.28 -6.33 -10.05
N ASP A 73 36.25 -5.69 -9.38
CA ASP A 73 37.68 -6.02 -9.49
C ASP A 73 37.97 -7.47 -9.03
N VAL A 74 37.47 -7.85 -7.85
CA VAL A 74 37.60 -9.22 -7.32
C VAL A 74 36.92 -10.22 -8.24
N ARG A 75 35.71 -9.93 -8.74
CA ARG A 75 35.00 -10.75 -9.74
C ARG A 75 35.80 -10.91 -11.03
N MET A 76 36.40 -9.84 -11.55
CA MET A 76 37.22 -9.87 -12.76
C MET A 76 38.49 -10.70 -12.56
N LYS A 77 39.21 -10.50 -11.44
CA LYS A 77 40.40 -11.28 -11.08
C LYS A 77 40.08 -12.77 -10.91
N ALA A 78 39.01 -13.12 -10.19
CA ALA A 78 38.56 -14.50 -10.06
C ALA A 78 38.16 -15.10 -11.42
N SER A 79 37.50 -14.33 -12.27
CA SER A 79 37.11 -14.76 -13.63
C SER A 79 38.33 -15.02 -14.52
N LEU A 80 39.34 -14.14 -14.48
CA LEU A 80 40.59 -14.30 -15.25
C LEU A 80 41.40 -15.51 -14.75
N LEU A 81 41.57 -15.66 -13.43
CA LEU A 81 42.30 -16.80 -12.84
C LEU A 81 41.72 -18.14 -13.29
N ARG A 82 40.38 -18.25 -13.42
CA ARG A 82 39.68 -19.43 -13.95
C ARG A 82 40.07 -19.79 -15.40
N TRP A 83 40.49 -18.82 -16.20
CA TRP A 83 40.92 -19.02 -17.60
C TRP A 83 42.44 -19.20 -17.72
N ASP A 84 43.21 -18.39 -17.00
CA ASP A 84 44.68 -18.32 -17.12
C ASP A 84 45.40 -19.43 -16.33
N ASP A 85 44.91 -19.77 -15.13
CA ASP A 85 45.43 -20.87 -14.32
C ASP A 85 44.30 -21.65 -13.62
N ALA A 86 43.76 -22.61 -14.37
CA ALA A 86 42.74 -23.54 -13.89
C ALA A 86 43.22 -24.53 -12.80
N ALA A 87 44.51 -24.54 -12.42
CA ALA A 87 45.01 -25.26 -11.26
C ALA A 87 44.97 -24.36 -10.01
N ALA A 88 45.45 -23.11 -10.11
CA ALA A 88 45.32 -22.11 -9.05
C ALA A 88 43.85 -21.86 -8.67
N TYR A 89 42.94 -21.79 -9.64
CA TYR A 89 41.50 -21.62 -9.40
C TYR A 89 40.81 -22.81 -8.69
N GLN A 90 41.51 -23.91 -8.40
CA GLN A 90 41.00 -25.00 -7.54
C GLN A 90 41.27 -24.73 -6.04
N THR A 91 42.08 -23.72 -5.73
CA THR A 91 42.39 -23.29 -4.35
C THR A 91 41.73 -21.95 -4.06
N PRO A 92 41.15 -21.74 -2.87
CA PRO A 92 40.72 -20.41 -2.47
C PRO A 92 41.97 -19.52 -2.24
N GLN A 93 41.82 -18.23 -2.46
CA GLN A 93 42.94 -17.27 -2.43
C GLN A 93 42.50 -15.97 -1.76
N CYS A 94 43.35 -15.39 -0.90
CA CYS A 94 43.09 -14.12 -0.22
C CYS A 94 44.00 -13.01 -0.76
N THR A 95 43.45 -11.82 -1.00
CA THR A 95 44.22 -10.69 -1.55
C THR A 95 45.16 -10.08 -0.51
N THR A 96 46.43 -9.91 -0.86
CA THR A 96 47.41 -9.16 -0.05
C THR A 96 47.18 -7.66 -0.21
N SER A 97 46.12 -7.15 0.43
CA SER A 97 45.76 -5.73 0.47
C SER A 97 46.43 -5.00 1.63
N THR A 98 46.55 -3.67 1.53
CA THR A 98 46.89 -2.79 2.67
C THR A 98 45.65 -2.34 3.46
N ALA A 99 44.46 -2.60 2.93
CA ALA A 99 43.18 -2.54 3.63
C ALA A 99 42.69 -3.98 3.93
N ILE A 100 41.48 -4.12 4.46
CA ILE A 100 40.85 -5.41 4.80
C ILE A 100 40.94 -6.41 3.61
N PRO A 101 41.67 -7.53 3.75
CA PRO A 101 41.83 -8.52 2.68
C PRO A 101 40.50 -9.09 2.17
N THR A 102 40.49 -9.62 0.95
CA THR A 102 39.33 -10.35 0.39
C THR A 102 39.71 -11.79 0.03
N CYS A 103 39.05 -12.76 0.65
CA CYS A 103 39.20 -14.19 0.36
C CYS A 103 38.16 -14.66 -0.66
N VAL A 104 38.65 -15.12 -1.82
CA VAL A 104 37.86 -15.70 -2.91
C VAL A 104 37.66 -17.19 -2.65
N LEU A 105 36.40 -17.58 -2.40
CA LEU A 105 35.99 -18.96 -2.18
C LEU A 105 35.55 -19.55 -3.54
N VAL A 106 36.38 -20.43 -4.10
CA VAL A 106 36.22 -21.03 -5.44
C VAL A 106 35.38 -22.32 -5.41
N PRO A 107 34.72 -22.73 -6.51
CA PRO A 107 33.86 -23.92 -6.50
C PRO A 107 34.63 -25.21 -6.19
N ARG A 108 34.13 -25.98 -5.21
CA ARG A 108 34.66 -27.28 -4.80
C ARG A 108 33.51 -28.20 -4.34
N THR A 109 33.74 -29.51 -4.29
CA THR A 109 32.69 -30.52 -4.00
C THR A 109 32.01 -30.38 -2.64
N ASN A 110 32.77 -29.95 -1.61
CA ASN A 110 32.26 -29.75 -0.26
C ASN A 110 32.04 -28.25 0.00
N PRO A 111 30.95 -27.81 0.64
CA PRO A 111 30.79 -26.40 1.00
C PRO A 111 31.94 -25.90 1.90
N TYR A 112 32.23 -24.59 1.85
CA TYR A 112 33.08 -23.94 2.85
C TYR A 112 32.32 -23.80 4.16
N ARG A 113 32.99 -24.08 5.28
CA ARG A 113 32.43 -24.03 6.63
C ARG A 113 33.35 -23.24 7.56
N ILE A 114 32.89 -22.96 8.79
CA ILE A 114 33.67 -22.27 9.83
C ILE A 114 35.09 -22.85 9.96
N SER A 115 35.25 -24.18 9.89
CA SER A 115 36.54 -24.89 9.94
C SER A 115 37.49 -24.64 8.76
N ASP A 116 36.99 -24.19 7.61
CA ASP A 116 37.83 -23.74 6.50
C ASP A 116 38.29 -22.29 6.75
N LEU A 117 37.36 -21.42 7.17
CA LEU A 117 37.62 -19.99 7.38
C LEU A 117 38.61 -19.73 8.53
N THR A 118 38.61 -20.59 9.55
CA THR A 118 39.58 -20.54 10.66
C THR A 118 40.94 -21.15 10.31
N SER A 119 41.12 -21.70 9.10
CA SER A 119 42.38 -22.32 8.68
C SER A 119 43.41 -21.30 8.19
N ALA A 120 44.70 -21.60 8.40
CA ALA A 120 45.80 -20.80 7.89
C ALA A 120 45.83 -20.73 6.34
N GLY A 121 45.20 -21.68 5.64
CA GLY A 121 45.04 -21.66 4.18
C GLY A 121 44.08 -20.57 3.67
N LEU A 122 43.28 -19.99 4.56
CA LEU A 122 42.46 -18.79 4.31
C LEU A 122 42.93 -17.60 5.16
N GLY A 123 44.19 -17.58 5.58
CA GLY A 123 44.78 -16.47 6.34
C GLY A 123 44.14 -16.24 7.73
N HIS A 124 43.40 -17.21 8.26
CA HIS A 124 42.50 -17.04 9.41
C HIS A 124 41.43 -15.96 9.19
N ALA A 125 40.81 -15.94 8.00
CA ALA A 125 39.68 -15.07 7.64
C ALA A 125 38.57 -14.96 8.71
N LEU A 126 38.40 -16.02 9.51
CA LEU A 126 37.55 -16.07 10.69
C LEU A 126 38.38 -16.50 11.91
N GLU A 127 38.61 -15.61 12.86
CA GLU A 127 39.43 -15.84 14.05
C GLU A 127 38.56 -16.27 15.25
N GLN A 128 38.96 -17.31 15.99
CA GLN A 128 38.27 -17.69 17.23
C GLN A 128 38.78 -16.86 18.42
N GLN A 129 37.86 -16.15 19.05
CA GLN A 129 38.12 -15.26 20.18
C GLN A 129 38.13 -15.98 21.53
N ALA A 130 38.72 -15.34 22.55
CA ALA A 130 38.90 -15.93 23.88
C ALA A 130 37.59 -16.26 24.63
N ASP A 131 36.46 -15.63 24.26
CA ASP A 131 35.12 -15.94 24.76
C ASP A 131 34.41 -17.09 24.01
N GLY A 132 35.07 -17.63 22.97
CA GLY A 132 34.58 -18.68 22.08
C GLY A 132 33.76 -18.17 20.88
N SER A 133 33.52 -16.86 20.76
CA SER A 133 32.97 -16.26 19.54
C SER A 133 33.96 -16.33 18.38
N TYR A 134 33.50 -15.95 17.19
CA TYR A 134 34.35 -15.79 16.02
C TYR A 134 34.31 -14.34 15.55
N LEU A 135 35.46 -13.78 15.15
CA LEU A 135 35.57 -12.48 14.50
C LEU A 135 35.95 -12.71 13.03
N LEU A 136 35.09 -12.27 12.11
CA LEU A 136 35.42 -12.21 10.69
C LEU A 136 36.33 -11.00 10.48
N THR A 137 37.59 -11.24 10.11
CA THR A 137 38.63 -10.20 9.89
C THR A 137 38.89 -9.92 8.41
N HIS A 138 38.36 -10.77 7.51
CA HIS A 138 38.54 -10.67 6.07
C HIS A 138 37.18 -10.58 5.35
N ASN A 139 37.12 -9.85 4.24
CA ASN A 139 35.99 -9.90 3.32
C ASN A 139 35.88 -11.27 2.66
N LEU A 140 34.69 -11.87 2.58
CA LEU A 140 34.45 -13.13 1.88
C LEU A 140 33.77 -12.89 0.53
N PHE A 141 34.35 -13.44 -0.54
CA PHE A 141 33.77 -13.45 -1.88
C PHE A 141 33.47 -14.89 -2.31
N VAL A 142 32.19 -15.28 -2.28
CA VAL A 142 31.72 -16.61 -2.70
C VAL A 142 31.52 -16.60 -4.23
N ALA A 143 32.43 -17.23 -4.96
CA ALA A 143 32.42 -17.21 -6.42
C ALA A 143 31.25 -18.02 -7.03
N TYR A 144 31.02 -17.84 -8.34
CA TYR A 144 29.95 -18.52 -9.07
C TYR A 144 30.02 -20.05 -8.87
N GLY A 145 28.95 -20.65 -8.36
CA GLY A 145 28.86 -22.09 -8.11
C GLY A 145 29.63 -22.59 -6.87
N ALA A 146 30.22 -21.71 -6.06
CA ALA A 146 30.72 -22.05 -4.73
C ALA A 146 29.61 -21.92 -3.68
N THR A 147 29.72 -22.70 -2.59
CA THR A 147 28.77 -22.65 -1.46
C THR A 147 29.51 -22.37 -0.16
N LEU A 148 29.05 -21.36 0.57
CA LEU A 148 29.46 -21.06 1.95
C LEU A 148 28.31 -21.46 2.90
N VAL A 149 28.63 -22.22 3.94
CA VAL A 149 27.69 -22.62 5.00
C VAL A 149 28.24 -22.14 6.34
N LEU A 150 27.51 -21.26 7.02
CA LEU A 150 27.76 -20.87 8.40
C LEU A 150 26.73 -21.56 9.29
N ASP A 151 27.16 -22.62 9.97
CA ASP A 151 26.32 -23.45 10.83
C ASP A 151 27.13 -23.99 12.03
N GLY A 152 26.47 -24.78 12.90
CA GLY A 152 27.15 -25.56 13.95
C GLY A 152 27.72 -24.78 15.14
N THR A 153 27.67 -23.45 15.13
CA THR A 153 28.09 -22.60 16.27
C THR A 153 26.89 -22.15 17.12
N ASN A 154 27.08 -22.15 18.45
CA ASN A 154 26.19 -21.48 19.41
C ASN A 154 26.80 -20.18 19.98
N ARG A 155 27.90 -19.72 19.37
CA ARG A 155 28.60 -18.47 19.69
C ARG A 155 28.48 -17.50 18.52
N PRO A 156 28.41 -16.18 18.76
CA PRO A 156 28.21 -15.21 17.70
C PRO A 156 29.39 -15.18 16.73
N ILE A 157 29.07 -14.90 15.47
CA ILE A 157 30.01 -14.43 14.45
C ILE A 157 29.92 -12.91 14.46
N ARG A 158 30.95 -12.27 15.01
CA ARG A 158 31.21 -10.84 14.92
C ARG A 158 31.79 -10.57 13.54
N MET A 159 31.35 -9.51 12.88
CA MET A 159 31.93 -9.01 11.63
C MET A 159 32.66 -7.72 11.94
N MET A 160 33.98 -7.70 11.74
CA MET A 160 34.82 -6.52 12.04
C MET A 160 34.31 -5.30 11.27
N SER A 161 34.07 -4.21 12.01
CA SER A 161 33.53 -2.94 11.52
C SER A 161 33.95 -1.84 12.46
N ASP A 162 34.85 -0.97 12.03
CA ASP A 162 35.30 0.20 12.77
C ASP A 162 35.73 1.34 11.83
N SER A 163 36.26 2.43 12.39
CA SER A 163 36.73 3.63 11.68
C SER A 163 37.67 3.41 10.49
N ASP A 164 38.37 2.27 10.44
CA ASP A 164 39.36 1.94 9.42
C ASP A 164 38.78 1.04 8.31
N GLY A 165 37.55 0.54 8.51
CA GLY A 165 36.76 -0.20 7.53
C GLY A 165 35.91 -1.34 8.11
N PHE A 166 35.12 -1.95 7.23
CA PHE A 166 34.19 -3.04 7.56
C PHE A 166 34.39 -4.29 6.71
N THR A 167 33.91 -5.42 7.23
CA THR A 167 33.92 -6.72 6.53
C THR A 167 32.58 -7.04 5.89
N SER A 168 32.62 -7.76 4.77
CA SER A 168 31.45 -8.16 3.98
C SER A 168 31.45 -9.65 3.69
N ILE A 169 30.26 -10.24 3.59
CA ILE A 169 30.06 -11.58 3.01
C ILE A 169 29.26 -11.41 1.71
N VAL A 170 29.94 -11.49 0.58
CA VAL A 170 29.36 -11.27 -0.75
C VAL A 170 29.41 -12.56 -1.56
N SER A 171 28.30 -13.02 -2.14
CA SER A 171 28.33 -14.02 -3.21
C SER A 171 28.13 -13.38 -4.58
N TYR A 172 28.72 -13.97 -5.62
CA TYR A 172 28.42 -13.64 -7.01
C TYR A 172 28.05 -14.92 -7.77
N GLY A 173 26.76 -15.24 -7.86
CA GLY A 173 26.27 -16.51 -8.41
C GLY A 173 26.65 -17.74 -7.57
N GLY A 174 27.09 -17.54 -6.32
CA GLY A 174 27.32 -18.61 -5.34
C GLY A 174 26.10 -18.83 -4.44
N ARG A 175 26.18 -19.80 -3.53
CA ARG A 175 25.21 -20.00 -2.44
C ARG A 175 25.79 -19.54 -1.10
N ILE A 176 24.98 -18.84 -0.31
CA ILE A 176 25.21 -18.59 1.12
C ILE A 176 24.11 -19.33 1.89
N GLU A 177 24.47 -20.21 2.82
CA GLU A 177 23.58 -20.84 3.80
C GLU A 177 23.96 -20.34 5.20
N LEU A 178 23.01 -19.74 5.91
CA LEU A 178 23.15 -19.26 7.29
C LEU A 178 22.17 -20.04 8.18
N THR A 179 22.67 -21.00 8.96
CA THR A 179 21.81 -22.03 9.57
C THR A 179 22.07 -22.17 11.07
N GLY A 180 21.09 -21.73 11.87
CA GLY A 180 21.02 -21.96 13.31
C GLY A 180 20.09 -23.12 13.69
N SER A 181 19.50 -23.01 14.88
CA SER A 181 18.47 -23.93 15.38
C SER A 181 17.56 -23.24 16.42
N PRO A 182 16.36 -23.78 16.75
CA PRO A 182 15.46 -23.19 17.73
C PRO A 182 16.09 -22.96 19.13
N SER A 183 17.03 -23.84 19.53
CA SER A 183 17.68 -23.80 20.85
C SER A 183 19.06 -23.11 20.83
N ALA A 184 19.68 -23.01 19.65
CA ALA A 184 20.94 -22.30 19.42
C ALA A 184 20.87 -21.62 18.05
N PRO A 185 20.28 -20.41 17.95
CA PRO A 185 20.24 -19.65 16.71
C PRO A 185 21.63 -19.12 16.35
N LEU A 186 21.97 -19.14 15.06
CA LEU A 186 23.19 -18.50 14.57
C LEU A 186 23.07 -16.99 14.82
N THR A 187 24.09 -16.37 15.40
CA THR A 187 24.09 -14.93 15.66
C THR A 187 25.19 -14.26 14.84
N LEU A 188 24.84 -13.20 14.13
CA LEU A 188 25.71 -12.42 13.24
C LEU A 188 25.55 -10.94 13.57
N THR A 189 26.64 -10.21 13.85
CA THR A 189 26.57 -8.79 14.22
C THR A 189 27.74 -7.99 13.67
N SER A 190 27.53 -6.71 13.37
CA SER A 190 28.62 -5.76 13.18
C SER A 190 29.32 -5.51 14.53
N TRP A 191 30.65 -5.40 14.53
CA TRP A 191 31.45 -5.36 15.76
C TRP A 191 32.72 -4.52 15.62
N ASP A 192 32.83 -3.51 16.48
CA ASP A 192 34.04 -2.73 16.68
C ASP A 192 34.89 -3.40 17.77
N ASP A 193 36.05 -3.93 17.37
CA ASP A 193 36.97 -4.59 18.31
C ASP A 193 37.90 -3.61 19.06
N LYS A 194 37.93 -2.32 18.68
CA LYS A 194 38.64 -1.27 19.42
C LYS A 194 37.84 -0.81 20.64
N THR A 195 36.52 -0.79 20.56
CA THR A 195 35.62 -0.53 21.71
C THR A 195 35.05 -1.79 22.35
N HIS A 196 35.23 -2.97 21.72
CA HIS A 196 34.65 -4.25 22.11
C HIS A 196 33.12 -4.21 22.25
N ALA A 197 32.44 -3.64 21.25
CA ALA A 197 30.99 -3.43 21.24
C ALA A 197 30.35 -3.80 19.88
N GLU A 198 29.01 -3.97 19.88
CA GLU A 198 28.28 -4.00 18.61
C GLU A 198 28.39 -2.62 17.95
N ASP A 199 28.84 -2.59 16.70
CA ASP A 199 28.95 -1.36 15.93
C ASP A 199 27.55 -0.86 15.50
N THR A 200 27.21 0.34 15.96
CA THR A 200 25.93 1.02 15.70
C THR A 200 26.10 2.32 14.92
N THR A 201 27.33 2.70 14.59
CA THR A 201 27.65 3.84 13.72
C THR A 201 27.27 3.47 12.28
N THR A 202 27.16 4.44 11.38
CA THR A 202 27.13 4.12 9.94
C THR A 202 27.91 5.11 9.06
N ASP A 203 28.42 6.22 9.62
CA ASP A 203 29.13 7.28 8.89
C ASP A 203 30.37 6.77 8.14
N ASP A 204 31.07 5.82 8.75
CA ASP A 204 32.25 5.08 8.29
C ASP A 204 31.92 3.79 7.51
N GLY A 205 30.63 3.52 7.29
CA GLY A 205 30.13 2.26 6.73
C GLY A 205 29.81 1.25 7.84
N ARG A 206 29.44 0.02 7.45
CA ARG A 206 29.11 -1.06 8.40
C ARG A 206 29.13 -2.44 7.77
N ALA A 207 29.49 -3.46 8.55
CA ALA A 207 29.56 -4.84 8.06
C ALA A 207 28.22 -5.39 7.55
N TYR A 208 28.21 -6.17 6.46
CA TYR A 208 26.97 -6.56 5.77
C TYR A 208 27.06 -7.87 4.96
N VAL A 209 25.90 -8.44 4.58
CA VAL A 209 25.78 -9.67 3.78
C VAL A 209 25.01 -9.42 2.49
N ARG A 210 25.52 -9.89 1.34
CA ARG A 210 24.87 -9.68 0.02
C ARG A 210 25.04 -10.85 -0.94
N ALA A 211 23.93 -11.37 -1.46
CA ALA A 211 23.95 -12.30 -2.60
C ALA A 211 23.76 -11.54 -3.92
N ILE A 212 24.69 -11.69 -4.87
CA ILE A 212 24.66 -11.06 -6.19
C ILE A 212 24.37 -12.11 -7.27
N GLY A 213 23.08 -12.34 -7.55
CA GLY A 213 22.63 -13.57 -8.20
C GLY A 213 22.88 -14.81 -7.33
N GLY A 214 22.56 -16.00 -7.85
CA GLY A 214 22.69 -17.23 -7.06
C GLY A 214 21.65 -17.31 -5.94
N GLN A 215 22.03 -17.86 -4.78
CA GLN A 215 21.06 -18.15 -3.70
C GLN A 215 21.54 -17.75 -2.30
N LEU A 216 20.61 -17.26 -1.47
CA LEU A 216 20.82 -17.03 -0.04
C LEU A 216 19.71 -17.72 0.74
N ASP A 217 20.07 -18.64 1.62
CA ASP A 217 19.15 -19.36 2.50
C ASP A 217 19.53 -19.08 3.97
N MET A 218 18.54 -18.70 4.79
CA MET A 218 18.74 -18.26 6.16
C MET A 218 17.66 -18.84 7.08
N ASP A 219 18.04 -19.70 8.03
CA ASP A 219 17.11 -20.33 8.98
C ASP A 219 17.60 -20.26 10.43
N TYR A 220 16.74 -19.84 11.36
CA TYR A 220 17.05 -19.60 12.78
C TYR A 220 18.28 -18.70 13.01
N VAL A 221 18.34 -17.57 12.30
CA VAL A 221 19.43 -16.60 12.43
C VAL A 221 18.99 -15.34 13.17
N LYS A 222 19.92 -14.74 13.91
CA LYS A 222 19.81 -13.43 14.53
C LYS A 222 20.87 -12.52 13.93
N ALA A 223 20.44 -11.58 13.09
CA ALA A 223 21.30 -10.50 12.59
C ALA A 223 21.07 -9.24 13.44
N SER A 224 22.16 -8.58 13.87
CA SER A 224 22.10 -7.28 14.54
C SER A 224 23.04 -6.25 13.93
N ASN A 225 22.52 -5.03 13.79
CA ASN A 225 23.25 -3.82 13.42
C ASN A 225 24.08 -3.97 12.13
N LEU A 226 23.58 -4.63 11.08
CA LEU A 226 24.31 -4.75 9.83
C LEU A 226 24.05 -3.57 8.89
N GLY A 227 25.04 -3.25 8.07
CA GLY A 227 24.91 -2.44 6.86
C GLY A 227 24.53 -0.97 7.02
N PHE A 228 24.58 -0.24 5.90
CA PHE A 228 24.54 1.22 5.85
C PHE A 228 24.02 1.74 4.50
N TRP A 229 23.43 2.94 4.53
CA TRP A 229 23.13 3.85 3.41
C TRP A 229 22.28 3.32 2.26
N SER A 230 22.78 2.37 1.45
CA SER A 230 22.09 1.85 0.27
C SER A 230 21.46 0.49 0.54
N GLY A 231 20.37 0.15 -0.17
CA GLY A 231 19.78 -1.19 -0.10
C GLY A 231 20.75 -2.33 -0.46
N LYS A 232 21.76 -2.09 -1.31
CA LYS A 232 22.78 -3.11 -1.65
C LYS A 232 23.66 -3.48 -0.45
N THR A 233 23.89 -2.51 0.43
CA THR A 233 24.80 -2.55 1.58
C THR A 233 24.03 -2.47 2.90
N GLY A 234 22.70 -2.58 2.87
CA GLY A 234 21.82 -2.12 3.95
C GLY A 234 21.73 -3.02 5.17
N GLY A 235 22.27 -4.24 5.11
CA GLY A 235 22.17 -5.24 6.16
C GLY A 235 22.29 -6.62 5.52
N ILE A 236 21.15 -7.27 5.32
CA ILE A 236 21.03 -8.46 4.47
C ILE A 236 20.39 -8.07 3.12
N ALA A 237 21.12 -8.31 2.03
CA ALA A 237 20.73 -7.94 0.68
C ALA A 237 20.73 -9.11 -0.32
N LEU A 238 19.69 -9.20 -1.15
CA LEU A 238 19.61 -10.11 -2.30
C LEU A 238 19.46 -9.25 -3.56
N THR A 239 20.49 -9.20 -4.41
CA THR A 239 20.52 -8.35 -5.61
C THR A 239 20.82 -9.13 -6.88
N GLY A 240 19.81 -9.32 -7.75
CA GLY A 240 20.05 -9.74 -9.12
C GLY A 240 20.77 -8.68 -9.96
N THR A 241 21.28 -9.11 -11.10
CA THR A 241 22.08 -8.32 -12.04
C THR A 241 21.38 -8.06 -13.38
N THR A 242 20.31 -8.79 -13.72
CA THR A 242 19.44 -8.48 -14.86
C THR A 242 18.09 -7.91 -14.44
N ARG A 243 17.39 -7.37 -15.44
CA ARG A 243 15.94 -7.15 -15.42
C ARG A 243 15.29 -8.46 -15.91
N PRO A 244 14.12 -8.87 -15.38
CA PRO A 244 13.27 -9.88 -16.01
C PRO A 244 12.76 -9.40 -17.39
N ASP A 245 13.62 -9.47 -18.39
CA ASP A 245 13.31 -9.05 -19.75
C ASP A 245 12.13 -9.85 -20.31
N ALA A 246 11.19 -9.20 -21.00
CA ALA A 246 10.13 -9.89 -21.74
C ALA A 246 10.68 -10.89 -22.78
N LEU A 247 11.96 -10.76 -23.16
CA LEU A 247 12.68 -11.70 -24.01
C LEU A 247 13.05 -13.02 -23.30
N SER A 248 13.21 -13.03 -21.97
CA SER A 248 13.51 -14.26 -21.21
C SER A 248 12.26 -15.16 -21.13
N THR A 249 11.10 -14.58 -20.84
CA THR A 249 9.81 -15.28 -20.90
C THR A 249 9.48 -15.71 -22.34
N GLN A 250 9.80 -14.90 -23.36
CA GLN A 250 9.63 -15.29 -24.76
C GLN A 250 10.57 -16.45 -25.16
N ARG A 251 11.83 -16.48 -24.69
CA ARG A 251 12.73 -17.65 -24.84
C ARG A 251 12.18 -18.88 -24.12
N ALA A 252 11.71 -18.75 -22.89
CA ALA A 252 11.17 -19.86 -22.10
C ALA A 252 9.86 -20.43 -22.69
N GLN A 253 8.99 -19.58 -23.25
CA GLN A 253 7.79 -20.00 -23.97
C GLN A 253 8.15 -20.67 -25.31
N ALA A 254 9.13 -20.14 -26.05
CA ALA A 254 9.63 -20.78 -27.28
C ALA A 254 10.28 -22.15 -27.02
N ALA A 255 10.93 -22.34 -25.87
CA ALA A 255 11.44 -23.64 -25.42
C ALA A 255 10.31 -24.61 -25.06
N LYS A 256 9.30 -24.18 -24.28
CA LYS A 256 8.14 -25.00 -23.91
C LYS A 256 7.27 -25.39 -25.12
N GLY A 257 7.31 -24.64 -26.22
CA GLY A 257 6.55 -24.89 -27.44
C GLY A 257 7.13 -25.90 -28.43
N LYS A 258 8.35 -26.43 -28.23
CA LYS A 258 8.99 -27.39 -29.16
C LYS A 258 9.35 -28.69 -28.47
N THR A 259 8.94 -29.82 -29.05
CA THR A 259 9.50 -31.13 -28.67
C THR A 259 10.99 -31.18 -29.01
N ALA A 260 11.82 -31.74 -28.13
CA ALA A 260 13.28 -31.75 -28.28
C ALA A 260 13.76 -32.31 -29.63
N LYS A 261 13.03 -33.29 -30.18
CA LYS A 261 13.30 -33.91 -31.49
C LYS A 261 13.10 -32.97 -32.69
N ALA A 262 12.27 -31.92 -32.55
CA ALA A 262 12.14 -30.85 -33.53
C ALA A 262 13.25 -29.81 -33.39
N ALA A 263 13.56 -29.39 -32.16
CA ALA A 263 14.65 -28.44 -31.87
C ALA A 263 16.01 -28.95 -32.37
N ALA A 264 16.36 -30.21 -32.10
CA ALA A 264 17.58 -30.83 -32.58
C ALA A 264 17.67 -30.89 -34.12
N LYS A 265 16.54 -31.02 -34.81
CA LYS A 265 16.48 -31.08 -36.29
C LYS A 265 16.59 -29.70 -36.93
N ASP A 266 16.10 -28.65 -36.28
CA ASP A 266 16.35 -27.25 -36.66
C ASP A 266 17.82 -26.86 -36.43
N ALA A 267 18.41 -27.25 -35.29
CA ALA A 267 19.80 -26.96 -34.95
C ALA A 267 20.77 -27.60 -35.97
N ALA A 268 20.67 -28.91 -36.18
CA ALA A 268 21.49 -29.64 -37.16
C ALA A 268 21.32 -29.15 -38.61
N LYS A 269 20.24 -28.42 -38.93
CA LYS A 269 20.07 -27.74 -40.22
C LYS A 269 20.81 -26.41 -40.27
N LYS A 270 20.81 -25.63 -39.18
CA LYS A 270 21.55 -24.36 -39.07
C LYS A 270 23.07 -24.57 -39.03
N ASP A 271 23.56 -25.57 -38.31
CA ASP A 271 25.01 -25.86 -38.25
C ASP A 271 25.57 -26.16 -39.64
N ARG A 272 24.84 -26.97 -40.44
CA ARG A 272 25.18 -27.26 -41.84
C ARG A 272 25.16 -26.04 -42.77
N GLN A 273 24.53 -24.93 -42.38
CA GLN A 273 24.61 -23.66 -43.11
C GLN A 273 25.76 -22.77 -42.61
N ASN A 274 26.07 -22.79 -41.31
CA ASN A 274 27.10 -21.93 -40.72
C ASN A 274 28.54 -22.48 -40.86
N GLN A 275 28.71 -23.80 -41.05
CA GLN A 275 30.03 -24.45 -41.20
C GLN A 275 30.87 -23.94 -42.40
N GLY A 276 30.27 -23.20 -43.36
CA GLY A 276 30.99 -22.59 -44.48
C GLY A 276 31.61 -21.21 -44.19
N ALA A 277 31.25 -20.55 -43.08
CA ALA A 277 31.59 -19.13 -42.85
C ALA A 277 32.60 -18.91 -41.71
N GLY A 278 32.34 -19.45 -40.51
CA GLY A 278 33.15 -19.14 -39.31
C GLY A 278 34.62 -19.55 -39.42
N THR A 279 34.88 -20.69 -40.06
CA THR A 279 36.22 -21.28 -40.24
C THR A 279 37.18 -20.42 -41.06
N LYS A 280 36.66 -19.44 -41.82
CA LYS A 280 37.47 -18.47 -42.60
C LYS A 280 37.88 -17.22 -41.81
N LEU A 281 37.37 -17.05 -40.60
CA LEU A 281 37.56 -15.88 -39.73
C LEU A 281 38.25 -16.22 -38.40
N GLY A 282 38.73 -17.46 -38.21
CA GLY A 282 39.33 -17.92 -36.96
C GLY A 282 38.33 -18.04 -35.79
N LEU A 283 37.03 -17.93 -36.07
CA LEU A 283 35.99 -18.01 -35.04
C LEU A 283 35.79 -19.46 -34.57
N VAL A 284 35.76 -19.63 -33.24
CA VAL A 284 35.58 -20.93 -32.58
C VAL A 284 34.22 -21.55 -33.01
N PRO A 285 34.14 -22.87 -33.29
CA PRO A 285 32.88 -23.50 -33.69
C PRO A 285 31.74 -23.27 -32.67
N ALA A 286 30.50 -23.12 -33.16
CA ALA A 286 29.33 -22.90 -32.29
C ALA A 286 29.13 -24.00 -31.23
N SER A 287 29.54 -25.24 -31.52
CA SER A 287 29.54 -26.36 -30.56
C SER A 287 30.53 -26.21 -29.40
N ALA A 288 31.44 -25.23 -29.44
CA ALA A 288 32.30 -24.86 -28.32
C ALA A 288 31.70 -23.74 -27.46
N LEU A 289 30.58 -23.12 -27.87
CA LEU A 289 29.80 -22.20 -27.04
C LEU A 289 28.78 -22.96 -26.15
N ASP A 290 28.52 -24.23 -26.47
CA ASP A 290 27.78 -25.18 -25.61
C ASP A 290 28.64 -25.74 -24.46
N ASP A 291 29.95 -25.49 -24.47
CA ASP A 291 30.86 -25.79 -23.35
C ASP A 291 30.58 -24.83 -22.19
N GLN A 292 30.33 -25.35 -20.99
CA GLN A 292 30.01 -24.57 -19.79
C GLN A 292 31.04 -23.47 -19.45
N ARG A 293 32.28 -23.58 -19.95
CA ARG A 293 33.31 -22.53 -19.79
C ARG A 293 32.96 -21.27 -20.57
N PHE A 294 32.40 -21.42 -21.77
CA PHE A 294 32.07 -20.33 -22.71
C PHE A 294 30.61 -19.86 -22.64
N GLN A 295 29.75 -20.56 -21.91
CA GLN A 295 28.45 -20.01 -21.53
C GLN A 295 28.66 -18.76 -20.66
N VAL A 296 28.04 -17.65 -21.05
CA VAL A 296 27.73 -16.59 -20.09
C VAL A 296 26.65 -17.17 -19.19
N LEU A 297 27.04 -17.54 -17.97
CA LEU A 297 26.17 -18.25 -17.02
C LEU A 297 25.20 -17.24 -16.40
N ASP A 298 24.16 -16.91 -17.18
CA ASP A 298 23.19 -15.85 -16.94
C ASP A 298 22.18 -16.15 -15.80
N ASP A 299 22.60 -16.83 -14.72
CA ASP A 299 21.89 -16.88 -13.43
C ASP A 299 22.01 -15.52 -12.73
N THR A 300 21.31 -14.58 -13.36
CA THR A 300 21.35 -13.13 -13.16
C THR A 300 20.18 -12.64 -12.34
N LEU A 301 19.25 -13.52 -11.99
CA LEU A 301 18.32 -13.35 -10.89
C LEU A 301 18.92 -13.97 -9.63
N VAL A 302 18.50 -13.48 -8.47
CA VAL A 302 18.78 -14.09 -7.17
C VAL A 302 17.51 -14.77 -6.65
N SER A 303 17.63 -15.89 -5.94
CA SER A 303 16.53 -16.48 -5.18
C SER A 303 16.97 -16.75 -3.74
N GLY A 304 16.04 -17.11 -2.86
CA GLY A 304 16.41 -17.36 -1.47
C GLY A 304 15.25 -17.55 -0.51
N SER A 305 15.59 -18.06 0.67
CA SER A 305 14.69 -18.27 1.78
C SER A 305 15.19 -17.56 3.05
N VAL A 306 14.26 -16.91 3.77
CA VAL A 306 14.50 -16.31 5.08
C VAL A 306 13.42 -16.81 6.03
N THR A 307 13.78 -17.70 6.95
CA THR A 307 12.85 -18.40 7.82
C THR A 307 13.25 -18.35 9.29
N ASN A 308 12.25 -18.29 10.18
CA ASN A 308 12.42 -18.43 11.64
C ASN A 308 13.45 -17.48 12.28
N SER A 309 13.73 -16.34 11.64
CA SER A 309 14.89 -15.49 11.93
C SER A 309 14.48 -14.15 12.56
N THR A 310 15.47 -13.42 13.08
CA THR A 310 15.30 -12.06 13.62
C THR A 310 16.39 -11.15 13.06
N ILE A 311 16.00 -9.96 12.60
CA ILE A 311 16.92 -8.93 12.09
C ILE A 311 16.61 -7.63 12.83
N THR A 312 17.61 -6.98 13.44
CA THR A 312 17.39 -5.82 14.33
C THR A 312 18.50 -4.76 14.22
N GLY A 313 18.13 -3.48 14.09
CA GLY A 313 19.10 -2.37 14.01
C GLY A 313 19.83 -2.21 12.66
N ASP A 314 19.59 -3.10 11.69
CA ASP A 314 20.11 -3.01 10.32
C ASP A 314 19.64 -1.71 9.62
N ALA A 315 20.40 -1.19 8.65
CA ALA A 315 19.98 0.02 7.93
C ALA A 315 18.72 -0.21 7.07
N TYR A 316 18.67 -1.35 6.38
CA TYR A 316 17.47 -1.97 5.82
C TYR A 316 17.42 -3.41 6.32
N GLY A 317 16.35 -3.79 7.01
CA GLY A 317 16.26 -5.12 7.63
C GLY A 317 16.36 -6.27 6.61
N LEU A 318 15.67 -6.16 5.47
CA LEU A 318 15.90 -7.06 4.36
C LEU A 318 15.65 -6.33 3.03
N PHE A 319 16.68 -6.26 2.18
CA PHE A 319 16.58 -5.65 0.86
C PHE A 319 16.65 -6.71 -0.25
N VAL A 320 15.71 -6.67 -1.18
CA VAL A 320 15.62 -7.62 -2.29
C VAL A 320 15.34 -6.87 -3.59
N SER A 321 16.09 -7.14 -4.66
CA SER A 321 15.88 -6.55 -5.99
C SER A 321 16.39 -7.49 -7.08
N GLY A 322 15.74 -7.58 -8.25
CA GLY A 322 16.16 -8.50 -9.32
C GLY A 322 16.05 -9.98 -8.92
N ALA A 323 14.98 -10.36 -8.24
CA ALA A 323 14.86 -11.66 -7.57
C ALA A 323 13.65 -12.47 -8.04
N THR A 324 13.73 -13.79 -7.91
CA THR A 324 12.61 -14.71 -8.19
C THR A 324 12.44 -15.73 -7.08
N ASP A 325 11.20 -16.18 -6.90
CA ASP A 325 10.80 -17.29 -6.01
C ASP A 325 11.24 -17.09 -4.55
N ILE A 326 11.20 -15.84 -4.08
CA ILE A 326 11.61 -15.43 -2.74
C ILE A 326 10.61 -15.90 -1.69
N VAL A 327 11.13 -16.53 -0.63
CA VAL A 327 10.35 -16.99 0.53
C VAL A 327 10.81 -16.28 1.79
N ILE A 328 9.89 -15.58 2.45
CA ILE A 328 10.07 -15.05 3.80
C ILE A 328 8.97 -15.67 4.67
N ASP A 329 9.30 -16.45 5.70
CA ASP A 329 8.31 -17.03 6.64
C ASP A 329 8.74 -16.86 8.10
N ASN A 330 7.77 -16.67 9.00
CA ASN A 330 7.96 -16.69 10.46
C ASN A 330 9.18 -15.86 10.96
N THR A 331 9.43 -14.71 10.32
CA THR A 331 10.61 -13.87 10.58
C THR A 331 10.20 -12.56 11.25
N VAL A 332 11.08 -12.02 12.09
CA VAL A 332 10.89 -10.71 12.75
C VAL A 332 11.94 -9.73 12.23
N VAL A 333 11.50 -8.58 11.73
CA VAL A 333 12.36 -7.45 11.37
C VAL A 333 11.96 -6.27 12.23
N GLU A 334 12.91 -5.68 12.95
CA GLU A 334 12.60 -4.55 13.82
C GLU A 334 13.71 -3.50 13.91
N LYS A 335 13.31 -2.27 14.25
CA LYS A 335 14.24 -1.16 14.51
C LYS A 335 15.22 -0.87 13.37
N SER A 336 14.82 -1.14 12.12
CA SER A 336 15.62 -0.78 10.96
C SER A 336 15.72 0.74 10.78
N LEU A 337 16.91 1.22 10.40
CA LEU A 337 17.21 2.66 10.31
C LEU A 337 16.56 3.35 9.09
N VAL A 338 16.05 2.57 8.14
CA VAL A 338 15.22 3.01 7.01
C VAL A 338 13.95 2.16 6.95
N ASP A 339 13.79 1.26 5.98
CA ASP A 339 12.62 0.39 5.83
C ASP A 339 12.90 -1.02 6.37
N GLY A 340 11.88 -1.69 6.91
CA GLY A 340 11.99 -3.06 7.43
C GLY A 340 12.25 -4.08 6.32
N ILE A 341 11.23 -4.47 5.57
CA ILE A 341 11.35 -5.43 4.46
C ILE A 341 11.05 -4.73 3.13
N THR A 342 12.04 -4.68 2.23
CA THR A 342 11.98 -3.97 0.96
C THR A 342 12.17 -4.91 -0.22
N LEU A 343 11.07 -5.32 -0.85
CA LEU A 343 11.06 -5.97 -2.16
C LEU A 343 11.05 -4.87 -3.24
N HIS A 344 12.26 -4.36 -3.52
CA HIS A 344 12.53 -3.33 -4.52
C HIS A 344 12.36 -3.87 -5.95
N ARG A 345 12.68 -3.05 -6.96
CA ARG A 345 12.45 -3.33 -8.38
C ARG A 345 12.87 -4.73 -8.81
N TYR A 346 12.10 -5.29 -9.74
CA TYR A 346 12.37 -6.55 -10.41
C TYR A 346 12.34 -7.78 -9.49
N VAL A 347 11.53 -7.75 -8.42
CA VAL A 347 11.19 -8.97 -7.66
C VAL A 347 9.92 -9.57 -8.25
N SER A 348 10.01 -10.78 -8.79
CA SER A 348 8.92 -11.46 -9.51
C SER A 348 8.65 -12.84 -8.91
N THR A 349 7.42 -13.09 -8.48
CA THR A 349 7.03 -14.30 -7.72
C THR A 349 7.69 -14.36 -6.34
N GLY A 350 6.87 -14.35 -5.28
CA GLY A 350 7.37 -14.49 -3.93
C GLY A 350 6.27 -14.50 -2.89
N LYS A 351 6.59 -15.00 -1.70
CA LYS A 351 5.67 -15.06 -0.57
C LYS A 351 6.30 -14.51 0.72
N VAL A 352 5.50 -13.77 1.48
CA VAL A 352 5.83 -13.26 2.80
C VAL A 352 4.76 -13.77 3.75
N GLU A 353 5.10 -14.74 4.59
CA GLU A 353 4.15 -15.43 5.46
C GLU A 353 4.51 -15.22 6.94
N LYS A 354 3.50 -15.03 7.81
CA LYS A 354 3.65 -14.99 9.29
C LYS A 354 4.73 -14.03 9.82
N THR A 355 5.13 -13.03 9.04
CA THR A 355 6.33 -12.22 9.24
C THR A 355 5.95 -10.90 9.91
N VAL A 356 6.75 -10.45 10.88
CA VAL A 356 6.53 -9.22 11.65
C VAL A 356 7.55 -8.17 11.21
N SER A 357 7.09 -6.95 10.92
CA SER A 357 7.96 -5.80 10.63
C SER A 357 7.53 -4.59 11.47
N ARG A 358 8.37 -4.16 12.41
CA ARG A 358 7.95 -3.19 13.43
C ARG A 358 9.03 -2.22 13.90
N LEU A 359 8.59 -1.10 14.50
CA LEU A 359 9.48 -0.09 15.11
C LEU A 359 10.52 0.49 14.13
N ASN A 360 10.29 0.42 12.82
CA ASN A 360 11.24 0.89 11.81
C ASN A 360 11.11 2.41 11.57
N ALA A 361 12.21 3.05 11.19
CA ALA A 361 12.28 4.49 10.91
C ALA A 361 11.41 4.94 9.71
N GLY A 362 11.17 4.03 8.77
CA GLY A 362 10.33 4.17 7.59
C GLY A 362 9.10 3.25 7.65
N ASN A 363 8.95 2.41 6.61
CA ASN A 363 7.79 1.54 6.40
C ASN A 363 8.05 0.12 6.92
N GLY A 364 6.98 -0.61 7.24
CA GLY A 364 7.07 -2.02 7.63
C GLY A 364 7.43 -2.94 6.46
N PHE A 365 6.61 -2.93 5.41
CA PHE A 365 6.82 -3.70 4.17
C PHE A 365 6.68 -2.79 2.95
N VAL A 366 7.63 -2.88 2.01
CA VAL A 366 7.64 -2.14 0.75
C VAL A 366 7.72 -3.09 -0.42
N LEU A 367 6.69 -3.11 -1.27
CA LEU A 367 6.77 -3.59 -2.65
C LEU A 367 6.94 -2.36 -3.55
N ALA A 368 8.13 -2.18 -4.13
CA ALA A 368 8.39 -1.05 -5.02
C ALA A 368 7.82 -1.28 -6.43
N ARG A 369 7.79 -0.22 -7.25
CA ARG A 369 7.59 -0.33 -8.70
C ARG A 369 8.43 -1.46 -9.31
N ALA A 370 7.93 -2.09 -10.37
CA ALA A 370 8.53 -3.27 -10.98
C ALA A 370 8.60 -4.55 -10.11
N THR A 371 7.79 -4.64 -9.05
CA THR A 371 7.59 -5.87 -8.27
C THR A 371 6.23 -6.50 -8.61
N GLU A 372 6.19 -7.80 -8.91
CA GLU A 372 4.98 -8.49 -9.40
C GLU A 372 4.80 -9.93 -8.91
N ASN A 373 3.54 -10.36 -8.79
CA ASN A 373 3.13 -11.69 -8.32
C ASN A 373 3.54 -12.02 -6.87
N ILE A 374 3.51 -11.03 -5.97
CA ILE A 374 3.87 -11.20 -4.55
C ILE A 374 2.64 -11.42 -3.67
N SER A 375 2.71 -12.43 -2.79
CA SER A 375 1.67 -12.73 -1.79
C SER A 375 2.17 -12.46 -0.38
N ILE A 376 1.65 -11.39 0.26
CA ILE A 376 1.84 -11.12 1.69
C ILE A 376 0.65 -11.69 2.45
N ASN A 377 0.89 -12.62 3.38
CA ASN A 377 -0.13 -13.43 4.04
C ASN A 377 0.17 -13.58 5.55
N GLN A 378 -0.82 -13.32 6.42
CA GLN A 378 -0.65 -13.39 7.88
C GLN A 378 0.50 -12.53 8.46
N ALA A 379 0.93 -11.48 7.75
CA ALA A 379 2.01 -10.61 8.18
C ALA A 379 1.52 -9.56 9.20
N THR A 380 2.42 -8.99 10.00
CA THR A 380 2.11 -7.92 10.96
C THR A 380 3.05 -6.74 10.76
N ALA A 381 2.48 -5.56 10.48
CA ALA A 381 3.19 -4.29 10.42
C ALA A 381 2.73 -3.39 11.58
N GLU A 382 3.57 -3.16 12.58
CA GLU A 382 3.21 -2.35 13.76
C GLU A 382 4.24 -1.31 14.17
N HIS A 383 3.78 -0.14 14.62
CA HIS A 383 4.64 0.94 15.15
C HIS A 383 5.78 1.39 14.22
N ASN A 384 5.61 1.25 12.90
CA ASN A 384 6.53 1.83 11.91
C ASN A 384 6.21 3.33 11.76
N ARG A 385 7.21 4.19 11.58
CA ARG A 385 6.96 5.65 11.52
C ARG A 385 6.22 6.10 10.24
N ALA A 386 6.31 5.34 9.16
CA ALA A 386 5.60 5.61 7.90
C ALA A 386 4.43 4.63 7.69
N ASP A 387 4.36 3.96 6.54
CA ASP A 387 3.24 3.06 6.20
C ASP A 387 3.50 1.62 6.70
N GLY A 388 2.46 0.91 7.12
CA GLY A 388 2.57 -0.50 7.53
C GLY A 388 2.93 -1.41 6.35
N PHE A 389 2.11 -1.38 5.30
CA PHE A 389 2.36 -2.01 4.01
C PHE A 389 2.28 -0.97 2.89
N LYS A 390 3.26 -0.94 1.98
CA LYS A 390 3.34 0.00 0.85
C LYS A 390 3.53 -0.75 -0.45
N LEU A 391 2.60 -0.60 -1.40
CA LEU A 391 2.61 -1.31 -2.68
C LEU A 391 2.58 -0.31 -3.83
N SER A 392 3.68 -0.19 -4.58
CA SER A 392 3.79 0.62 -5.80
C SER A 392 3.77 -0.28 -7.03
N GLY A 393 2.74 -0.13 -7.86
CA GLY A 393 2.61 -0.77 -9.17
C GLY A 393 2.92 0.18 -10.33
N ASP A 394 3.52 1.35 -10.04
CA ASP A 394 3.85 2.37 -11.03
C ASP A 394 4.72 1.83 -12.17
N PRO A 395 4.57 2.33 -13.41
CA PRO A 395 5.52 2.07 -14.49
C PRO A 395 6.95 2.49 -14.16
N LEU A 396 7.92 1.97 -14.93
CA LEU A 396 9.30 2.43 -14.82
C LEU A 396 9.56 3.72 -15.61
N ALA A 397 8.75 3.99 -16.63
CA ALA A 397 8.70 5.27 -17.34
C ALA A 397 7.28 5.55 -17.89
N ASP A 398 6.93 6.83 -18.02
CA ASP A 398 5.65 7.27 -18.61
C ASP A 398 5.68 7.33 -20.15
N GLY A 399 6.77 6.89 -20.77
CA GLY A 399 7.03 7.00 -22.20
C GLY A 399 8.48 6.61 -22.57
N PRO A 400 8.95 6.96 -23.77
CA PRO A 400 10.32 6.67 -24.22
C PRO A 400 11.38 7.21 -23.24
N SER A 401 12.27 6.33 -22.80
CA SER A 401 13.30 6.62 -21.80
C SER A 401 14.69 6.17 -22.27
N ALA A 402 15.74 6.87 -21.82
CA ALA A 402 17.13 6.60 -22.25
C ALA A 402 17.64 5.19 -21.90
N THR A 403 16.99 4.49 -20.97
CA THR A 403 17.33 3.14 -20.52
C THR A 403 16.42 2.05 -21.12
N GLY A 404 15.49 2.41 -22.01
CA GLY A 404 14.51 1.49 -22.61
C GLY A 404 13.55 0.88 -21.58
N ALA A 405 13.21 1.63 -20.52
CA ALA A 405 12.39 1.13 -19.43
C ALA A 405 10.91 0.95 -19.82
N ASP A 406 10.28 -0.06 -19.22
CA ASP A 406 8.90 -0.47 -19.52
C ASP A 406 7.87 0.56 -19.03
N THR A 407 6.84 0.79 -19.86
CA THR A 407 5.74 1.71 -19.58
C THR A 407 4.47 1.01 -19.10
N ARG A 408 4.49 -0.33 -18.94
CA ARG A 408 3.38 -1.06 -18.33
C ARG A 408 3.31 -0.83 -16.81
N PRO A 409 2.13 -0.88 -16.20
CA PRO A 409 1.99 -1.02 -14.75
C PRO A 409 2.38 -2.44 -14.30
N TYR A 410 2.79 -2.55 -13.03
CA TYR A 410 3.15 -3.80 -12.37
C TYR A 410 2.09 -4.20 -11.34
N GLY A 411 2.08 -5.47 -10.90
CA GLY A 411 0.96 -5.93 -10.09
C GLY A 411 0.83 -7.43 -9.87
N ASN A 412 -0.40 -7.92 -9.79
CA ASN A 412 -0.77 -9.23 -9.24
C ASN A 412 -0.29 -9.43 -7.79
N ASN A 413 -0.16 -8.31 -7.04
CA ASN A 413 0.33 -8.29 -5.67
C ASN A 413 -0.83 -8.30 -4.67
N SER A 414 -0.67 -8.97 -3.53
CA SER A 414 -1.72 -9.05 -2.51
C SER A 414 -1.22 -8.91 -1.07
N VAL A 415 -2.07 -8.33 -0.23
CA VAL A 415 -1.95 -8.31 1.25
C VAL A 415 -3.22 -8.94 1.82
N GLN A 416 -3.06 -10.08 2.48
CA GLN A 416 -4.17 -10.91 2.92
C GLN A 416 -4.01 -11.38 4.37
N TYR A 417 -5.11 -11.44 5.11
CA TYR A 417 -5.17 -11.95 6.50
C TYR A 417 -4.14 -11.31 7.46
N SER A 418 -3.66 -10.11 7.13
CA SER A 418 -2.52 -9.44 7.76
C SER A 418 -2.97 -8.30 8.67
N VAL A 419 -2.08 -7.85 9.57
CA VAL A 419 -2.36 -6.83 10.60
C VAL A 419 -1.53 -5.58 10.33
N ALA A 420 -2.15 -4.40 10.31
CA ALA A 420 -1.48 -3.11 10.20
C ALA A 420 -1.90 -2.19 11.36
N ARG A 421 -1.04 -2.05 12.38
CA ARG A 421 -1.39 -1.46 13.68
C ARG A 421 -0.50 -0.28 14.07
N GLU A 422 -1.11 0.85 14.43
CA GLU A 422 -0.43 1.97 15.11
C GLU A 422 0.83 2.49 14.37
N ASN A 423 0.81 2.45 13.02
CA ASN A 423 1.87 3.01 12.17
C ASN A 423 1.62 4.51 11.93
N GLY A 424 2.68 5.30 11.84
CA GLY A 424 2.64 6.78 11.84
C GLY A 424 2.02 7.43 10.60
N ARG A 425 1.81 6.67 9.51
CA ARG A 425 1.01 7.09 8.35
C ARG A 425 -0.11 6.11 8.05
N TYR A 426 -0.01 5.31 6.98
CA TYR A 426 -1.13 4.49 6.50
C TYR A 426 -0.97 3.04 6.92
N GLY A 427 -2.08 2.37 7.24
CA GLY A 427 -2.03 0.93 7.49
C GLY A 427 -1.60 0.15 6.24
N ILE A 428 -2.25 0.44 5.12
CA ILE A 428 -1.93 -0.12 3.79
C ILE A 428 -2.01 1.01 2.74
N GLU A 429 -0.92 1.29 2.02
CA GLU A 429 -0.87 2.19 0.87
C GLU A 429 -0.72 1.38 -0.43
N VAL A 430 -1.54 1.70 -1.44
CA VAL A 430 -1.44 1.20 -2.82
C VAL A 430 -1.30 2.40 -3.77
N VAL A 431 -0.27 2.38 -4.62
CA VAL A 431 0.04 3.44 -5.58
C VAL A 431 0.16 2.83 -6.98
N ALA A 432 -0.82 3.13 -7.83
CA ALA A 432 -0.98 2.57 -9.18
C ALA A 432 -0.96 1.01 -9.24
N GLY A 433 -0.91 0.46 -10.45
CA GLY A 433 -0.65 -0.97 -10.69
C GLY A 433 -1.81 -1.75 -11.31
N LEU A 434 -1.66 -3.07 -11.32
CA LEU A 434 -2.58 -4.02 -11.95
C LEU A 434 -3.00 -5.12 -10.96
N GLN A 435 -4.30 -5.45 -10.89
CA GLN A 435 -4.81 -6.63 -10.15
C GLN A 435 -4.29 -6.72 -8.70
N VAL A 436 -4.45 -5.63 -7.93
CA VAL A 436 -4.03 -5.55 -6.53
C VAL A 436 -5.15 -6.01 -5.61
N THR A 437 -4.84 -6.88 -4.64
CA THR A 437 -5.82 -7.43 -3.68
C THR A 437 -5.46 -7.12 -2.24
N VAL A 438 -6.36 -6.47 -1.52
CA VAL A 438 -6.26 -6.16 -0.08
C VAL A 438 -7.49 -6.75 0.61
N SER A 439 -7.35 -7.91 1.24
CA SER A 439 -8.51 -8.65 1.77
C SER A 439 -8.32 -9.31 3.13
N SER A 440 -9.38 -9.33 3.94
CA SER A 440 -9.43 -9.96 5.26
C SER A 440 -8.39 -9.43 6.28
N ASN A 441 -7.87 -8.22 6.07
CA ASN A 441 -6.86 -7.62 6.94
C ASN A 441 -7.48 -6.88 8.14
N ILE A 442 -6.72 -6.75 9.23
CA ILE A 442 -7.08 -5.96 10.41
C ILE A 442 -6.20 -4.71 10.45
N VAL A 443 -6.80 -3.52 10.35
CA VAL A 443 -6.09 -2.25 10.22
C VAL A 443 -6.52 -1.29 11.32
N THR A 444 -5.66 -1.03 12.30
CA THR A 444 -6.05 -0.36 13.56
C THR A 444 -5.14 0.81 13.91
N GLY A 445 -5.72 1.97 14.24
CA GLY A 445 -5.00 3.08 14.89
C GLY A 445 -3.91 3.79 14.07
N ASN A 446 -3.93 3.67 12.73
CA ASN A 446 -3.06 4.42 11.82
C ASN A 446 -3.77 5.73 11.37
N ASP A 447 -3.05 6.78 10.98
CA ASP A 447 -3.62 8.07 10.53
C ASP A 447 -4.71 7.90 9.44
N MET A 448 -4.44 7.03 8.46
CA MET A 448 -5.47 6.50 7.55
C MET A 448 -5.34 4.97 7.42
N GLY A 449 -6.47 4.28 7.22
CA GLY A 449 -6.50 2.82 7.22
C GLY A 449 -5.92 2.21 5.95
N ILE A 450 -6.74 2.12 4.90
CA ILE A 450 -6.36 1.60 3.59
C ILE A 450 -6.47 2.73 2.57
N VAL A 451 -5.38 3.07 1.89
CA VAL A 451 -5.29 4.18 0.94
C VAL A 451 -4.82 3.67 -0.41
N ALA A 452 -5.68 3.71 -1.42
CA ALA A 452 -5.33 3.46 -2.80
C ALA A 452 -5.32 4.77 -3.61
N SER A 453 -4.30 4.96 -4.43
CA SER A 453 -4.15 6.17 -5.27
C SER A 453 -3.49 5.90 -6.62
N GLY A 454 -3.70 6.79 -7.59
CA GLY A 454 -3.12 6.68 -8.92
C GLY A 454 -3.86 5.70 -9.83
N ALA A 455 -3.25 5.38 -10.98
CA ALA A 455 -3.81 4.49 -11.99
C ALA A 455 -3.74 3.01 -11.56
N VAL A 456 -4.61 2.61 -10.63
CA VAL A 456 -4.81 1.21 -10.26
C VAL A 456 -5.88 0.59 -11.18
N HIS A 457 -5.50 -0.42 -11.94
CA HIS A 457 -6.36 -1.19 -12.83
C HIS A 457 -6.76 -2.50 -12.16
N THR A 458 -8.03 -2.65 -11.79
CA THR A 458 -8.55 -3.76 -10.97
C THR A 458 -7.93 -3.80 -9.56
N LEU A 459 -8.60 -3.11 -8.64
CA LEU A 459 -8.34 -3.16 -7.20
C LEU A 459 -9.46 -3.91 -6.47
N ALA A 460 -9.13 -4.87 -5.61
CA ALA A 460 -10.06 -5.50 -4.69
C ALA A 460 -9.74 -5.11 -3.25
N VAL A 461 -10.69 -4.46 -2.55
CA VAL A 461 -10.62 -4.16 -1.12
C VAL A 461 -11.79 -4.88 -0.45
N THR A 462 -11.56 -6.09 0.07
CA THR A 462 -12.64 -7.03 0.41
C THR A 462 -12.55 -7.55 1.84
N GLY A 463 -13.61 -7.37 2.64
CA GLY A 463 -13.74 -8.01 3.96
C GLY A 463 -12.73 -7.55 5.02
N ASN A 464 -12.07 -6.41 4.84
CA ASN A 464 -11.12 -5.87 5.82
C ASN A 464 -11.86 -5.25 7.01
N GLN A 465 -11.27 -5.33 8.20
CA GLN A 465 -11.69 -4.61 9.39
C GLN A 465 -10.75 -3.40 9.59
N VAL A 466 -11.29 -2.19 9.58
CA VAL A 466 -10.54 -0.94 9.73
C VAL A 466 -11.09 -0.15 10.92
N THR A 467 -10.28 0.02 11.97
CA THR A 467 -10.76 0.54 13.26
C THR A 467 -9.90 1.69 13.77
N GLY A 468 -10.52 2.82 14.07
CA GLY A 468 -9.86 3.92 14.78
C GLY A 468 -8.86 4.74 13.95
N SER A 469 -8.94 4.69 12.61
CA SER A 469 -8.15 5.59 11.76
C SER A 469 -8.59 7.04 11.94
N GLU A 470 -7.65 7.98 12.06
CA GLU A 470 -7.99 9.37 12.40
C GLU A 470 -8.79 10.07 11.29
N ARG A 471 -8.22 10.12 10.08
CA ARG A 471 -8.79 10.90 8.97
C ARG A 471 -9.73 10.10 8.10
N GLN A 472 -9.29 8.95 7.58
CA GLN A 472 -10.06 8.14 6.63
C GLN A 472 -9.85 6.65 6.88
N GLY A 473 -10.93 5.86 6.91
CA GLY A 473 -10.87 4.41 7.03
C GLY A 473 -10.38 3.75 5.75
N ILE A 474 -11.15 3.86 4.67
CA ILE A 474 -10.75 3.38 3.33
C ILE A 474 -10.84 4.54 2.33
N ALA A 475 -9.77 4.82 1.61
CA ALA A 475 -9.65 5.95 0.68
C ALA A 475 -9.22 5.48 -0.72
N LEU A 476 -10.02 5.77 -1.74
CA LEU A 476 -9.74 5.49 -3.14
C LEU A 476 -9.68 6.81 -3.91
N ARG A 477 -8.52 7.19 -4.46
CA ARG A 477 -8.34 8.53 -5.04
C ARG A 477 -7.51 8.58 -6.31
N ASP A 478 -7.70 9.66 -7.07
CA ASP A 478 -6.74 10.16 -8.05
C ASP A 478 -6.41 9.20 -9.21
N GLY A 479 -7.43 8.65 -9.88
CA GLY A 479 -7.28 7.98 -11.18
C GLY A 479 -7.46 6.45 -11.22
N ILE A 480 -7.99 5.83 -10.16
CA ILE A 480 -8.26 4.39 -10.15
C ILE A 480 -9.32 4.05 -11.21
N THR A 481 -9.04 3.14 -12.13
CA THR A 481 -9.93 2.88 -13.29
C THR A 481 -10.91 1.72 -13.06
N GLY A 482 -10.85 1.06 -11.92
CA GLY A 482 -11.79 0.02 -11.55
C GLY A 482 -11.46 -0.63 -10.21
N ALA A 483 -12.24 -0.31 -9.18
CA ALA A 483 -12.16 -0.94 -7.88
C ALA A 483 -13.46 -1.65 -7.47
N SER A 484 -13.32 -2.69 -6.66
CA SER A 484 -14.40 -3.31 -5.89
C SER A 484 -14.07 -3.15 -4.41
N VAL A 485 -14.93 -2.45 -3.66
CA VAL A 485 -14.80 -2.24 -2.21
C VAL A 485 -16.02 -2.88 -1.56
N SER A 486 -15.87 -4.06 -0.96
CA SER A 486 -17.03 -4.83 -0.49
C SER A 486 -16.83 -5.63 0.80
N GLY A 487 -17.90 -5.73 1.60
CA GLY A 487 -17.91 -6.49 2.85
C GLY A 487 -16.99 -5.93 3.96
N ASN A 488 -16.37 -4.76 3.77
CA ASN A 488 -15.47 -4.19 4.76
C ASN A 488 -16.26 -3.64 5.97
N GLN A 489 -15.63 -3.70 7.14
CA GLN A 489 -16.14 -3.14 8.40
C GLN A 489 -15.24 -1.97 8.80
N VAL A 490 -15.79 -0.75 8.79
CA VAL A 490 -15.04 0.48 9.12
C VAL A 490 -15.63 1.10 10.39
N GLU A 491 -14.84 1.18 11.45
CA GLU A 491 -15.27 1.68 12.75
C GLU A 491 -14.46 2.91 13.21
N LYS A 492 -15.17 3.98 13.60
CA LYS A 492 -14.64 5.29 14.01
C LYS A 492 -13.97 6.06 12.84
N GLY A 493 -13.30 7.16 13.17
CA GLY A 493 -12.64 8.07 12.22
C GLY A 493 -13.54 9.18 11.66
N SER A 494 -12.94 10.17 10.99
CA SER A 494 -13.68 11.29 10.42
C SER A 494 -14.53 10.88 9.21
N ILE A 495 -13.94 10.17 8.24
CA ILE A 495 -14.64 9.62 7.08
C ILE A 495 -14.46 8.11 7.03
N GLY A 496 -15.56 7.35 6.93
CA GLY A 496 -15.52 5.90 6.80
C GLY A 496 -14.89 5.46 5.47
N LEU A 497 -15.59 5.71 4.36
CA LEU A 497 -15.08 5.49 3.01
C LEU A 497 -14.99 6.81 2.24
N TYR A 498 -13.89 7.03 1.53
CA TYR A 498 -13.65 8.21 0.68
C TYR A 498 -13.36 7.77 -0.75
N VAL A 499 -14.06 8.35 -1.73
CA VAL A 499 -13.80 8.13 -3.16
C VAL A 499 -13.63 9.47 -3.87
N ARG A 500 -12.48 9.71 -4.50
CA ARG A 500 -12.18 10.93 -5.28
C ARG A 500 -11.67 10.61 -6.68
N SER A 501 -12.32 11.12 -7.72
CA SER A 501 -11.82 11.07 -9.10
C SER A 501 -11.35 9.67 -9.54
N SER A 502 -12.17 8.65 -9.26
CA SER A 502 -11.84 7.23 -9.35
C SER A 502 -13.11 6.39 -9.59
N VAL A 503 -13.00 5.30 -10.35
CA VAL A 503 -14.10 4.38 -10.68
C VAL A 503 -14.17 3.23 -9.66
N ALA A 504 -15.23 3.19 -8.85
CA ALA A 504 -15.35 2.21 -7.77
C ALA A 504 -16.78 1.65 -7.59
N LYS A 505 -16.89 0.34 -7.40
CA LYS A 505 -18.10 -0.35 -6.93
C LYS A 505 -17.98 -0.55 -5.42
N VAL A 506 -18.70 0.25 -4.64
CA VAL A 506 -18.67 0.28 -3.17
C VAL A 506 -19.96 -0.33 -2.64
N PHE A 507 -19.93 -1.61 -2.25
CA PHE A 507 -21.16 -2.33 -1.89
C PHE A 507 -21.06 -3.28 -0.71
N GLY A 508 -22.12 -3.36 0.10
CA GLY A 508 -22.18 -4.28 1.23
C GLY A 508 -21.21 -3.98 2.38
N ASN A 509 -20.66 -2.76 2.44
CA ASN A 509 -19.77 -2.35 3.53
C ASN A 509 -20.58 -1.86 4.74
N THR A 510 -20.02 -2.04 5.93
CA THR A 510 -20.58 -1.53 7.19
C THR A 510 -19.69 -0.42 7.73
N VAL A 511 -20.25 0.76 7.98
CA VAL A 511 -19.55 1.90 8.61
C VAL A 511 -20.23 2.24 9.93
N ARG A 512 -19.46 2.37 11.01
CA ARG A 512 -19.96 2.64 12.36
C ARG A 512 -19.17 3.72 13.07
N GLY A 513 -19.86 4.70 13.63
CA GLY A 513 -19.24 5.72 14.50
C GLY A 513 -18.37 6.75 13.78
N ALA A 514 -18.50 6.89 12.46
CA ALA A 514 -17.84 7.95 11.71
C ALA A 514 -18.34 9.34 12.17
N SER A 515 -17.43 10.31 12.30
CA SER A 515 -17.69 11.62 12.93
C SER A 515 -17.91 12.80 11.97
N SER A 516 -17.80 12.56 10.66
CA SER A 516 -18.14 13.54 9.61
C SER A 516 -18.99 12.92 8.50
N HIS A 517 -18.50 11.87 7.83
CA HIS A 517 -19.24 11.19 6.76
C HIS A 517 -19.06 9.66 6.80
N GLY A 518 -20.13 8.91 6.55
CA GLY A 518 -20.05 7.44 6.40
C GLY A 518 -19.35 7.07 5.10
N ILE A 519 -19.80 7.64 3.98
CA ILE A 519 -19.15 7.62 2.67
C ILE A 519 -19.07 9.05 2.14
N ALA A 520 -17.96 9.46 1.52
CA ALA A 520 -17.84 10.77 0.86
C ALA A 520 -17.27 10.64 -0.55
N LEU A 521 -17.95 11.29 -1.51
CA LEU A 521 -17.75 11.17 -2.95
C LEU A 521 -17.39 12.53 -3.57
N VAL A 522 -16.29 12.59 -4.33
CA VAL A 522 -15.74 13.86 -4.86
C VAL A 522 -15.23 13.71 -6.30
N GLY A 523 -15.52 14.69 -7.16
CA GLY A 523 -15.03 14.74 -8.55
C GLY A 523 -15.80 13.85 -9.52
N SER A 524 -15.21 13.57 -10.69
CA SER A 524 -15.78 12.63 -11.66
C SER A 524 -15.61 11.20 -11.19
N LEU A 525 -16.73 10.52 -10.99
CA LEU A 525 -16.82 9.14 -10.53
C LEU A 525 -17.60 8.27 -11.53
N ASP A 526 -17.61 8.66 -12.80
CA ASP A 526 -18.41 8.06 -13.87
C ASP A 526 -18.26 6.53 -13.96
N GLY A 527 -19.37 5.81 -13.84
CA GLY A 527 -19.40 4.34 -13.78
C GLY A 527 -19.15 3.73 -12.40
N SER A 528 -19.00 4.56 -11.35
CA SER A 528 -19.00 4.12 -9.95
C SER A 528 -20.41 3.84 -9.45
N SER A 529 -20.54 2.94 -8.48
CA SER A 529 -21.79 2.70 -7.77
C SER A 529 -21.57 2.53 -6.27
N VAL A 530 -22.49 3.04 -5.47
CA VAL A 530 -22.47 3.01 -4.01
C VAL A 530 -23.81 2.45 -3.53
N THR A 531 -23.85 1.15 -3.22
CA THR A 531 -25.12 0.44 -2.98
C THR A 531 -25.08 -0.56 -1.83
N SER A 532 -26.21 -0.78 -1.16
CA SER A 532 -26.34 -1.80 -0.10
C SER A 532 -25.35 -1.67 1.07
N ASN A 533 -24.81 -0.47 1.33
CA ASN A 533 -23.95 -0.21 2.48
C ASN A 533 -24.78 0.17 3.71
N VAL A 534 -24.32 -0.18 4.91
CA VAL A 534 -24.96 0.12 6.20
C VAL A 534 -24.15 1.17 6.93
N LEU A 535 -24.73 2.35 7.18
CA LEU A 535 -24.00 3.54 7.64
C LEU A 535 -24.61 4.10 8.93
N ALA A 536 -23.89 3.91 10.04
CA ALA A 536 -24.22 4.44 11.36
C ALA A 536 -23.13 5.41 11.84
N GLY A 537 -23.51 6.54 12.44
CA GLY A 537 -22.55 7.57 12.83
C GLY A 537 -23.18 8.93 13.10
N ARG A 538 -22.36 9.97 13.15
CA ARG A 538 -22.80 11.33 13.47
C ARG A 538 -21.98 12.36 12.71
N GLY A 539 -22.62 13.15 11.86
CA GLY A 539 -21.95 14.15 11.03
C GLY A 539 -22.89 14.75 9.96
N PRO A 540 -22.42 15.67 9.09
CA PRO A 540 -23.30 16.39 8.17
C PRO A 540 -24.05 15.52 7.15
N SER A 541 -23.56 14.33 6.80
CA SER A 541 -24.33 13.35 6.02
C SER A 541 -23.76 11.94 6.08
N ALA A 542 -24.64 10.92 6.07
CA ALA A 542 -24.24 9.51 5.96
C ALA A 542 -23.49 9.22 4.66
N ILE A 543 -24.01 9.75 3.54
CA ILE A 543 -23.33 9.80 2.25
C ILE A 543 -23.20 11.26 1.86
N ASP A 544 -21.99 11.71 1.53
CA ASP A 544 -21.80 12.94 0.78
C ASP A 544 -21.71 12.62 -0.72
N SER A 545 -22.74 13.05 -1.45
CA SER A 545 -22.85 12.96 -2.91
C SER A 545 -23.02 14.33 -3.59
N HIS A 546 -22.83 15.46 -2.88
CA HIS A 546 -23.01 16.80 -3.47
C HIS A 546 -21.76 17.36 -4.17
N ARG A 547 -20.62 16.66 -4.05
CA ARG A 547 -19.33 17.02 -4.63
C ARG A 547 -18.86 16.07 -5.75
N GLN A 548 -19.70 15.13 -6.16
CA GLN A 548 -19.42 14.15 -7.21
C GLN A 548 -20.30 14.36 -8.44
N HIS A 549 -19.82 13.84 -9.57
CA HIS A 549 -20.58 13.66 -10.80
C HIS A 549 -20.37 12.21 -11.28
N GLY A 550 -21.42 11.56 -11.80
CA GLY A 550 -21.32 10.25 -12.45
C GLY A 550 -21.40 8.99 -11.57
N ALA A 551 -21.53 9.10 -10.24
CA ALA A 551 -21.73 7.92 -9.37
C ALA A 551 -23.21 7.62 -9.08
N ASP A 552 -23.61 6.37 -9.27
CA ASP A 552 -24.94 5.86 -8.87
C ASP A 552 -24.99 5.59 -7.35
N VAL A 553 -25.87 6.27 -6.62
CA VAL A 553 -26.05 6.11 -5.17
C VAL A 553 -27.48 5.64 -4.87
N ALA A 554 -27.63 4.37 -4.47
CA ALA A 554 -28.95 3.76 -4.26
C ALA A 554 -28.93 2.70 -3.13
N SER A 555 -30.10 2.43 -2.52
CA SER A 555 -30.29 1.28 -1.60
C SER A 555 -29.30 1.18 -0.43
N ASN A 556 -28.82 2.30 0.13
CA ASN A 556 -27.96 2.30 1.32
C ASN A 556 -28.79 2.54 2.59
N THR A 557 -28.49 1.81 3.66
CA THR A 557 -29.18 1.94 4.96
C THR A 557 -28.53 3.03 5.79
N THR A 558 -29.26 4.11 6.06
CA THR A 558 -28.76 5.30 6.79
C THR A 558 -29.69 5.73 7.93
N SER A 559 -30.53 4.82 8.44
CA SER A 559 -31.45 5.07 9.58
C SER A 559 -30.71 5.49 10.84
N ASP A 560 -29.50 4.97 11.02
CA ASP A 560 -28.73 5.05 12.26
C ASP A 560 -27.72 6.22 12.21
N TRP A 561 -27.99 7.21 11.34
CA TRP A 561 -27.14 8.38 11.15
C TRP A 561 -27.70 9.64 11.81
N VAL A 562 -26.92 10.24 12.71
CA VAL A 562 -27.25 11.47 13.41
C VAL A 562 -26.72 12.68 12.62
N ASP A 563 -27.58 13.28 11.80
CA ASP A 563 -27.27 14.49 11.02
C ASP A 563 -27.04 15.72 11.92
N THR A 564 -25.80 16.22 11.95
CA THR A 564 -25.38 17.40 12.74
C THR A 564 -25.49 18.73 11.98
N THR A 565 -25.98 18.74 10.74
CA THR A 565 -26.09 19.95 9.91
C THR A 565 -26.92 21.01 10.62
N ALA A 566 -26.33 22.19 10.85
CA ALA A 566 -26.96 23.28 11.58
C ALA A 566 -28.33 23.67 10.97
N LEU A 567 -29.32 23.97 11.83
CA LEU A 567 -30.67 24.34 11.39
C LEU A 567 -30.68 25.52 10.40
N TRP A 568 -29.75 26.46 10.54
CA TRP A 568 -29.58 27.57 9.59
C TRP A 568 -29.06 27.14 8.20
N ALA A 569 -28.22 26.10 8.12
CA ALA A 569 -27.78 25.53 6.84
C ALA A 569 -28.93 24.74 6.17
N LYS A 570 -29.76 24.05 6.96
CA LYS A 570 -31.01 23.43 6.48
C LYS A 570 -32.00 24.49 5.97
N ALA A 571 -32.18 25.58 6.72
CA ALA A 571 -33.01 26.72 6.31
C ALA A 571 -32.49 27.39 5.03
N LYS A 572 -31.18 27.59 4.88
CA LYS A 572 -30.58 28.11 3.63
C LYS A 572 -30.88 27.23 2.41
N ARG A 573 -30.87 25.89 2.55
CA ARG A 573 -31.30 24.98 1.46
C ARG A 573 -32.80 25.08 1.12
N LEU A 574 -33.62 25.61 2.02
CA LEU A 574 -35.05 25.89 1.76
C LEU A 574 -35.29 27.28 1.13
N ILE A 575 -34.29 28.17 1.07
CA ILE A 575 -34.38 29.50 0.47
C ILE A 575 -33.89 29.43 -0.99
N HIS A 576 -34.71 28.82 -1.84
CA HIS A 576 -34.59 28.92 -3.30
C HIS A 576 -35.43 30.11 -3.81
N PRO A 577 -35.10 30.72 -4.96
CA PRO A 577 -35.91 31.82 -5.52
C PRO A 577 -37.39 31.44 -5.67
N MET A 578 -37.68 30.21 -6.11
CA MET A 578 -39.05 29.71 -6.26
C MET A 578 -39.77 29.51 -4.92
N THR A 579 -39.11 29.03 -3.86
CA THR A 579 -39.77 28.88 -2.55
C THR A 579 -40.01 30.24 -1.89
N VAL A 580 -39.13 31.22 -2.08
CA VAL A 580 -39.35 32.61 -1.67
C VAL A 580 -40.56 33.20 -2.41
N ILE A 581 -40.67 32.99 -3.73
CA ILE A 581 -41.83 33.42 -4.52
C ILE A 581 -43.12 32.74 -4.05
N TRP A 582 -43.12 31.44 -3.81
CA TRP A 582 -44.31 30.72 -3.31
C TRP A 582 -44.73 31.16 -1.90
N VAL A 583 -43.77 31.40 -1.00
CA VAL A 583 -44.05 31.94 0.34
C VAL A 583 -44.59 33.37 0.24
N PHE A 584 -44.04 34.21 -0.64
CA PHE A 584 -44.54 35.56 -0.89
C PHE A 584 -45.96 35.55 -1.49
N LEU A 585 -46.25 34.66 -2.44
CA LEU A 585 -47.59 34.47 -3.00
C LEU A 585 -48.58 34.00 -1.93
N LEU A 586 -48.22 33.01 -1.09
CA LEU A 586 -49.04 32.57 0.03
C LEU A 586 -49.29 33.69 1.04
N LEU A 587 -48.27 34.50 1.36
CA LEU A 587 -48.39 35.67 2.23
C LEU A 587 -49.34 36.71 1.63
N LEU A 588 -49.22 37.01 0.33
CA LEU A 588 -50.08 37.95 -0.38
C LEU A 588 -51.53 37.46 -0.45
N LEU A 589 -51.75 36.16 -0.65
CA LEU A 589 -53.07 35.52 -0.64
C LEU A 589 -53.68 35.53 0.78
N ALA A 590 -52.87 35.29 1.82
CA ALA A 590 -53.29 35.42 3.21
C ALA A 590 -53.65 36.86 3.60
N VAL A 591 -52.82 37.85 3.21
CA VAL A 591 -53.06 39.28 3.44
C VAL A 591 -54.32 39.76 2.73
N THR A 592 -54.52 39.38 1.47
CA THR A 592 -55.75 39.72 0.72
C THR A 592 -56.98 39.00 1.30
N ALA A 593 -56.87 37.75 1.76
CA ALA A 593 -57.96 37.05 2.45
C ALA A 593 -58.34 37.71 3.79
N VAL A 594 -57.36 38.13 4.61
CA VAL A 594 -57.61 38.85 5.87
C VAL A 594 -58.21 40.24 5.62
N ARG A 595 -57.69 40.97 4.63
CA ARG A 595 -58.21 42.30 4.24
C ARG A 595 -59.61 42.20 3.64
N GLY A 596 -59.89 41.16 2.84
CA GLY A 596 -61.21 40.83 2.31
C GLY A 596 -62.22 40.42 3.40
N ARG A 597 -61.80 39.66 4.42
CA ARG A 597 -62.64 39.38 5.60
C ARG A 597 -63.00 40.66 6.37
N ARG A 598 -62.08 41.62 6.49
CA ARG A 598 -62.37 42.95 7.08
C ARG A 598 -63.25 43.83 6.18
N ALA A 599 -63.13 43.72 4.87
CA ALA A 599 -63.95 44.48 3.90
C ALA A 599 -65.42 44.01 3.83
N ARG A 600 -65.74 42.77 4.22
CA ARG A 600 -67.12 42.24 4.23
C ARG A 600 -68.07 42.92 5.23
N GLY A 601 -67.59 43.89 6.02
CA GLY A 601 -68.45 44.74 6.84
C GLY A 601 -69.28 45.77 6.07
N VAL A 602 -68.88 46.14 4.84
CA VAL A 602 -69.62 47.10 4.00
C VAL A 602 -69.58 46.68 2.52
N MET A 603 -70.66 46.04 2.05
CA MET A 603 -70.98 45.94 0.63
C MET A 603 -72.47 46.26 0.43
N GLY A 604 -72.75 47.48 -0.03
CA GLY A 604 -74.07 47.81 -0.59
C GLY A 604 -74.30 47.08 -1.92
N HIS A 605 -75.54 46.70 -2.21
CA HIS A 605 -75.88 45.98 -3.44
C HIS A 605 -75.64 46.86 -4.69
N PRO A 606 -74.79 46.47 -5.67
CA PRO A 606 -74.38 47.35 -6.78
C PRO A 606 -75.46 47.78 -7.81
N TYR A 607 -76.74 47.53 -7.53
CA TYR A 607 -77.86 47.73 -8.47
C TYR A 607 -79.12 48.31 -7.82
N ALA A 608 -79.01 48.95 -6.66
CA ALA A 608 -80.16 49.59 -5.99
C ALA A 608 -80.86 50.65 -6.87
N ASP A 609 -80.07 51.43 -7.61
CA ASP A 609 -80.51 52.65 -8.29
C ASP A 609 -81.10 52.44 -9.69
N LYS A 610 -81.48 51.20 -10.05
CA LYS A 610 -82.06 50.85 -11.36
C LYS A 610 -83.49 50.33 -11.31
N ARG A 611 -84.31 50.86 -10.39
CA ARG A 611 -85.77 50.73 -10.44
C ARG A 611 -86.39 51.86 -11.27
N LEU A 612 -86.40 51.69 -12.60
CA LEU A 612 -87.16 52.57 -13.50
C LEU A 612 -88.63 52.11 -13.58
N THR A 613 -89.53 52.99 -13.16
CA THR A 613 -90.98 52.83 -13.26
C THR A 613 -91.43 52.97 -14.72
N VAL A 614 -92.24 52.04 -15.23
CA VAL A 614 -92.90 52.12 -16.55
C VAL A 614 -94.38 51.70 -16.39
N PRO A 615 -95.36 52.33 -17.09
CA PRO A 615 -96.77 52.27 -16.67
C PRO A 615 -97.61 51.10 -17.23
N GLN A 616 -98.84 51.06 -16.74
CA GLN A 616 -99.92 50.10 -17.01
C GLN A 616 -100.70 50.40 -18.32
N GLN A 617 -100.73 49.44 -19.25
CA GLN A 617 -101.81 49.20 -20.24
C GLN A 617 -101.83 47.68 -20.56
N THR A 618 -102.80 46.87 -20.11
CA THR A 618 -104.20 46.68 -20.57
C THR A 618 -104.39 45.90 -21.89
N GLY A 619 -104.87 44.65 -21.79
CA GLY A 619 -105.60 43.89 -22.84
C GLY A 619 -104.73 43.09 -23.82
N HIS A 620 -104.82 41.76 -23.92
CA HIS A 620 -106.03 40.93 -23.98
C HIS A 620 -105.89 39.56 -23.28
N ALA A 621 -106.99 38.81 -23.23
CA ALA A 621 -107.12 37.54 -22.50
C ALA A 621 -107.17 36.31 -23.42
N GLY A 622 -106.75 35.15 -22.87
CA GLY A 622 -106.95 33.82 -23.43
C GLY A 622 -106.89 32.76 -22.34
N HIS A 623 -107.95 31.96 -22.18
CA HIS A 623 -108.02 30.83 -21.24
C HIS A 623 -107.15 29.64 -21.71
N GLY A 624 -106.76 28.68 -20.88
CA GLY A 624 -106.97 28.49 -19.43
C GLY A 624 -106.78 27.02 -19.01
N GLY A 625 -106.75 26.72 -17.71
CA GLY A 625 -106.53 25.36 -17.14
C GLY A 625 -105.03 24.98 -17.11
N GLU A 626 -104.33 24.71 -16.00
CA GLU A 626 -104.65 24.19 -14.65
C GLU A 626 -105.04 22.70 -14.59
N VAL A 627 -104.10 21.86 -14.10
CA VAL A 627 -104.26 20.90 -12.99
C VAL A 627 -102.90 20.77 -12.25
N ALA A 628 -102.94 20.46 -10.95
CA ALA A 628 -101.81 20.43 -10.00
C ALA A 628 -101.01 19.08 -9.97
N PRO A 629 -99.90 18.95 -9.20
CA PRO A 629 -98.88 17.91 -9.40
C PRO A 629 -98.88 16.71 -8.41
N VAL A 630 -98.21 15.63 -8.82
CA VAL A 630 -97.75 14.48 -7.99
C VAL A 630 -96.40 14.00 -8.58
N GLY A 631 -95.40 13.48 -7.85
CA GLY A 631 -95.24 13.40 -6.39
C GLY A 631 -94.29 12.29 -5.93
N ALA A 632 -93.03 12.65 -5.64
CA ALA A 632 -92.04 11.93 -4.81
C ALA A 632 -91.48 10.56 -5.27
N THR A 633 -90.35 10.19 -4.63
CA THR A 633 -89.66 8.87 -4.61
C THR A 633 -88.96 8.39 -5.89
N ALA A 634 -87.98 7.45 -5.84
CA ALA A 634 -86.87 7.24 -4.89
C ALA A 634 -85.91 6.17 -5.47
N ALA A 635 -84.61 6.21 -5.09
CA ALA A 635 -83.64 5.12 -5.27
C ALA A 635 -83.33 4.68 -6.74
N ALA A 636 -82.34 3.84 -7.02
CA ALA A 636 -80.96 3.79 -6.54
C ALA A 636 -80.09 2.92 -7.48
N ALA A 637 -78.79 3.20 -7.58
CA ALA A 637 -77.77 2.39 -8.28
C ALA A 637 -78.02 2.21 -9.81
N THR A 638 -77.14 1.62 -10.64
CA THR A 638 -75.81 1.00 -10.42
C THR A 638 -74.92 1.20 -11.67
N ALA A 639 -73.63 0.88 -11.54
CA ALA A 639 -72.74 0.35 -12.60
C ALA A 639 -72.40 1.24 -13.83
N ALA A 640 -71.12 1.59 -13.94
CA ALA A 640 -70.41 1.59 -15.23
C ALA A 640 -70.05 0.13 -15.61
N PRO A 641 -69.67 -0.17 -16.88
CA PRO A 641 -68.26 0.04 -17.24
C PRO A 641 -67.96 0.41 -18.72
N ALA A 642 -66.71 0.86 -18.92
CA ALA A 642 -65.82 0.73 -20.09
C ALA A 642 -66.36 0.54 -21.53
N GLY A 643 -65.89 1.42 -22.43
CA GLY A 643 -65.74 1.19 -23.87
C GLY A 643 -64.42 1.81 -24.36
N ALA A 644 -63.77 1.24 -25.38
CA ALA A 644 -62.37 1.54 -25.73
C ALA A 644 -62.12 1.77 -27.23
N HIS A 645 -60.89 2.21 -27.55
CA HIS A 645 -60.33 2.47 -28.90
C HIS A 645 -60.82 3.79 -29.56
N ALA A 646 -60.13 4.40 -30.55
CA ALA A 646 -59.02 3.88 -31.36
C ALA A 646 -57.95 4.92 -31.81
N ARG A 647 -56.73 4.40 -31.99
CA ARG A 647 -55.68 4.66 -33.02
C ARG A 647 -55.60 5.98 -33.80
N GLY A 648 -54.34 6.46 -33.96
CA GLY A 648 -53.86 7.22 -35.13
C GLY A 648 -53.30 8.61 -34.79
N GLY A 649 -52.16 9.07 -35.34
CA GLY A 649 -51.21 8.39 -36.23
C GLY A 649 -49.97 9.25 -36.57
N SER A 650 -48.94 8.58 -37.10
CA SER A 650 -47.67 9.09 -37.65
C SER A 650 -47.63 10.53 -38.22
N THR A 651 -46.55 11.27 -37.93
CA THR A 651 -45.63 11.80 -38.96
C THR A 651 -44.29 12.20 -38.35
N ALA A 652 -43.22 12.17 -39.14
CA ALA A 652 -41.89 12.65 -38.78
C ALA A 652 -41.45 13.75 -39.76
N ILE A 653 -40.65 14.71 -39.29
CA ILE A 653 -39.89 15.64 -40.12
C ILE A 653 -38.48 15.71 -39.56
N ASP A 654 -37.51 15.45 -40.43
CA ASP A 654 -36.08 15.67 -40.22
C ASP A 654 -35.67 16.94 -40.99
N LEU A 655 -34.72 17.73 -40.47
CA LEU A 655 -34.17 18.90 -41.15
C LEU A 655 -32.84 19.39 -40.51
N ASP A 656 -31.73 18.86 -41.02
CA ASP A 656 -30.37 19.38 -40.75
C ASP A 656 -30.23 20.84 -41.22
N ARG A 657 -29.59 21.69 -40.40
CA ARG A 657 -29.00 22.94 -40.89
C ARG A 657 -27.82 23.44 -40.07
N ARG A 658 -26.61 23.27 -40.63
CA ARG A 658 -25.37 23.91 -40.14
C ARG A 658 -25.41 25.44 -40.29
N VAL A 659 -24.92 26.15 -39.28
CA VAL A 659 -24.33 27.49 -39.40
C VAL A 659 -23.12 27.55 -38.45
N ALA A 660 -22.02 28.16 -38.90
CA ALA A 660 -20.83 28.39 -38.07
C ALA A 660 -20.26 29.80 -38.32
N VAL A 661 -20.12 30.59 -37.26
CA VAL A 661 -19.32 31.82 -37.18
C VAL A 661 -18.71 31.88 -35.77
N ALA A 662 -17.46 32.35 -35.65
CA ALA A 662 -16.74 32.44 -34.38
C ALA A 662 -16.68 33.89 -33.86
N THR A 663 -16.26 34.10 -32.61
CA THR A 663 -15.07 34.93 -32.24
C THR A 663 -14.86 35.04 -30.73
N SER A 664 -13.60 34.91 -30.28
CA SER A 664 -13.00 35.55 -29.07
C SER A 664 -13.54 35.14 -27.69
N ASN A 665 -12.86 35.35 -26.55
CA ASN A 665 -11.43 35.52 -26.24
C ASN A 665 -11.23 35.23 -24.74
N GLY A 666 -10.03 34.81 -24.31
CA GLY A 666 -9.72 34.73 -22.86
C GLY A 666 -8.67 33.69 -22.49
N SER A 667 -7.39 34.02 -22.67
CA SER A 667 -6.26 33.24 -22.14
C SER A 667 -5.49 34.06 -21.11
N SER A 668 -5.05 33.41 -20.02
CA SER A 668 -4.09 33.98 -19.07
C SER A 668 -3.16 32.88 -18.54
N ASN A 669 -2.06 32.63 -19.25
CA ASN A 669 -0.99 31.77 -18.77
C ASN A 669 -0.18 32.46 -17.66
N GLY A 670 0.28 31.69 -16.67
CA GLY A 670 1.27 32.12 -15.67
C GLY A 670 2.48 31.19 -15.69
N HIS A 671 3.64 31.70 -16.13
CA HIS A 671 4.93 31.01 -16.11
C HIS A 671 6.06 32.04 -16.08
N PRO A 672 7.02 31.95 -15.14
CA PRO A 672 8.32 32.61 -15.25
C PRO A 672 9.40 31.63 -15.77
N ARG A 673 10.18 32.09 -16.75
CA ARG A 673 11.50 31.54 -17.13
C ARG A 673 12.52 32.67 -16.98
N GLY A 674 13.77 32.34 -16.67
CA GLY A 674 14.90 33.26 -16.90
C GLY A 674 16.10 33.01 -15.99
N GLY A 675 17.28 32.82 -16.58
CA GLY A 675 18.54 32.66 -15.84
C GLY A 675 19.56 31.81 -16.59
N SER A 676 20.29 32.42 -17.54
CA SER A 676 21.31 31.71 -18.33
C SER A 676 22.47 32.63 -18.75
N SER A 677 23.69 32.25 -18.37
CA SER A 677 24.96 32.71 -18.92
C SER A 677 26.03 31.63 -18.67
N GLY A 678 27.06 31.43 -19.50
CA GLY A 678 27.34 32.05 -20.80
C GLY A 678 28.82 32.40 -20.95
N SER A 679 29.65 31.47 -21.45
CA SER A 679 31.03 31.73 -21.88
C SER A 679 31.50 30.65 -22.86
N SER A 680 32.58 30.90 -23.60
CA SER A 680 32.99 30.12 -24.77
C SER A 680 34.51 30.03 -24.97
N ASN A 681 34.98 28.87 -25.44
CA ASN A 681 36.20 28.60 -26.26
C ASN A 681 36.34 27.08 -26.42
N GLY A 682 37.03 26.51 -27.42
CA GLY A 682 37.71 27.08 -28.59
C GLY A 682 38.03 25.95 -29.61
N SER A 683 38.45 26.27 -30.84
CA SER A 683 38.54 25.29 -31.94
C SER A 683 39.88 24.55 -32.06
N SER A 684 39.86 23.34 -32.61
CA SER A 684 40.94 22.84 -33.49
C SER A 684 40.36 22.13 -34.73
N ARG A 685 41.20 21.88 -35.74
CA ARG A 685 40.84 21.32 -37.06
C ARG A 685 41.68 20.06 -37.37
N ASN A 686 41.26 19.36 -38.42
CA ASN A 686 41.92 18.29 -39.21
C ASN A 686 41.31 16.90 -38.96
N GLY A 687 41.13 16.04 -39.97
CA GLY A 687 41.29 16.27 -41.42
C GLY A 687 41.35 14.95 -42.22
N ALA A 688 40.90 14.98 -43.48
CA ALA A 688 41.03 13.93 -44.51
C ALA A 688 40.34 12.55 -44.30
N GLY A 689 39.48 12.18 -45.25
CA GLY A 689 39.43 10.80 -45.76
C GLY A 689 40.32 10.66 -47.02
N PRO A 690 40.08 9.75 -47.98
CA PRO A 690 38.96 8.80 -48.10
C PRO A 690 39.38 7.35 -48.47
N ALA A 691 38.40 6.44 -48.60
CA ALA A 691 38.45 5.35 -49.59
C ALA A 691 37.01 4.87 -49.94
N ARG A 692 36.79 4.46 -51.19
CA ARG A 692 35.61 3.68 -51.64
C ARG A 692 36.08 2.32 -52.14
N GLY A 693 35.26 1.28 -52.03
CA GLY A 693 35.53 -0.01 -52.64
C GLY A 693 34.28 -0.90 -52.70
N ALA A 694 33.73 -1.03 -53.93
CA ALA A 694 32.64 -1.93 -54.34
C ALA A 694 31.40 -1.99 -53.42
#